data_AF-S4RT36-F1
#
_entry.id   AF-S4RT36-F1
#
_cell.length_a   1.000
_cell.length_b   1.000
_cell.length_c   1.000
_cell.angle_alpha   90.00
_cell.angle_beta   90.00
_cell.angle_gamma   90.00
#
_symmetry.space_group_name_H-M   'P 1'
#
loop_
_entity.id
_entity.type
_entity.pdbx_description
1 polymer ?
#
loop_
_entity_poly.entity_id
_entity_poly.type
_entity_poly.pdbx_seq_one_letter_code
_entity_poly.pdbx_strand_id
1 'polypeptide(L)'
;METAQLCFLVIGLVTASLGCPTHCICQNLSPSLSTVCAKIGLLFVPHNIDRRTVELRLGDNFITSVRRQDFGNMTLMVDLTLSRNTISQIAPYAFADLSSLTFLHFDYNRLTHIGNKSFKGLSNLRHLIISNNQLSDISVGAFDDFLMSLEDLDLAYNNLEKVPWEAIQKMTSLHTLSLDHNMIDYIEAGTFSHLHKLARLDMTSNKLQKLPPDPLFTRLQLFANKGIHHTPPLVLNFGGNPLHCNCELLWLRRLTREDDLETCASPQALVGKYFWSIPEEEFVCEPPLITRHTHRLLVLEGQRATLKCKAIGDPDPWVHWISPDEKVISNTTRTVVHDNGTLEILVTTTKDDGTFTCIASNPAGESTTFVELSIIHLPHLSNITHNVHPEPDPGSSDITGSTKPAANAANNASDTKGFQNRRVAALDVTSNSAVIKWSASKMLPSVRMYQIQYNSSSDDTLMYRMLPSSSKSFVLNNLLSGAMYDVCVMAIYDDVSTSLTATRLLGCIDFITEEEYIQCSSMPSQFIGGTMIIVIGGIIVASLLVFIIILMIRYKVCANPSAGKIPEVRSVYAPTREIQGFQGGQQHQFSCKLMVQEEGQPSSSDSTRSQSSASCQPAPEGQDSNAPAPQCNVEEPAAHKRRRRTKCRPKRDP
;
A
#
# COMPACT_ATOMS: atom_id res chain seq x y z
N MET A 1 -77.29 37.58 -1.26
CA MET A 1 -75.91 38.09 -1.44
C MET A 1 -75.07 37.92 -0.16
N GLU A 2 -75.30 36.90 0.67
CA GLU A 2 -74.49 36.70 1.90
C GLU A 2 -74.14 35.24 2.24
N THR A 3 -74.51 34.26 1.41
CA THR A 3 -74.22 32.84 1.69
C THR A 3 -73.12 32.24 0.80
N ALA A 4 -72.55 33.01 -0.13
CA ALA A 4 -71.48 32.54 -1.02
C ALA A 4 -70.05 32.89 -0.54
N GLN A 5 -69.90 33.75 0.47
CA GLN A 5 -68.60 34.17 0.99
C GLN A 5 -68.03 33.27 2.10
N LEU A 6 -68.83 32.35 2.66
CA LEU A 6 -68.36 31.47 3.74
C LEU A 6 -67.70 30.18 3.23
N CYS A 7 -67.98 29.75 1.99
CA CYS A 7 -67.31 28.58 1.39
C CYS A 7 -65.90 28.88 0.87
N PHE A 8 -65.52 30.14 0.69
CA PHE A 8 -64.16 30.51 0.30
C PHE A 8 -63.18 30.65 1.47
N LEU A 9 -63.67 30.65 2.72
CA LEU A 9 -62.81 30.80 3.90
C LEU A 9 -62.41 29.47 4.57
N VAL A 10 -62.94 28.33 4.11
CA VAL A 10 -62.58 26.98 4.60
C VAL A 10 -61.67 26.23 3.62
N ILE A 11 -61.36 26.82 2.47
CA ILE A 11 -60.33 26.31 1.53
C ILE A 11 -58.94 26.94 1.84
N GLY A 12 -58.86 27.79 2.86
CA GLY A 12 -57.65 28.55 3.23
C GLY A 12 -56.74 27.90 4.28
N LEU A 13 -56.74 26.57 4.45
CA LEU A 13 -55.83 25.85 5.37
C LEU A 13 -55.27 24.54 4.77
N VAL A 14 -55.08 24.51 3.45
CA VAL A 14 -54.10 23.61 2.83
C VAL A 14 -53.08 24.52 2.15
N THR A 15 -52.23 25.14 2.96
CA THR A 15 -51.01 25.76 2.46
C THR A 15 -50.12 24.63 1.93
N ALA A 16 -50.21 24.41 0.62
CA ALA A 16 -49.19 23.83 -0.26
C ALA A 16 -48.02 23.11 0.45
N SER A 17 -48.16 21.80 0.70
CA SER A 17 -47.03 20.90 0.93
C SER A 17 -46.30 20.67 -0.40
N LEU A 18 -45.65 21.69 -0.96
CA LEU A 18 -45.14 21.66 -2.35
C LEU A 18 -43.70 21.12 -2.49
N GLY A 19 -43.15 20.39 -1.50
CA GLY A 19 -41.73 20.01 -1.48
C GLY A 19 -41.38 18.65 -0.88
N CYS A 20 -42.36 17.73 -0.75
CA CYS A 20 -42.07 16.37 -0.29
C CYS A 20 -42.10 15.38 -1.47
N PRO A 21 -41.00 14.63 -1.73
CA PRO A 21 -41.00 13.61 -2.78
C PRO A 21 -42.01 12.50 -2.53
N THR A 22 -42.52 11.93 -3.62
CA THR A 22 -43.44 10.77 -3.56
C THR A 22 -42.76 9.60 -2.86
N HIS A 23 -43.46 8.98 -1.91
CA HIS A 23 -42.97 7.89 -1.05
C HIS A 23 -41.96 8.28 0.04
N CYS A 24 -41.52 9.53 0.09
CA CYS A 24 -40.74 10.05 1.22
C CYS A 24 -41.64 10.58 2.34
N ILE A 25 -41.07 10.64 3.55
CA ILE A 25 -41.72 11.17 4.74
C ILE A 25 -41.05 12.49 5.08
N CYS A 26 -41.80 13.59 5.04
CA CYS A 26 -41.30 14.92 5.41
C CYS A 26 -41.93 15.36 6.73
N GLN A 27 -41.10 15.63 7.73
CA GLN A 27 -41.51 16.06 9.06
C GLN A 27 -41.08 17.51 9.28
N ASN A 28 -42.04 18.37 9.57
CA ASN A 28 -41.78 19.75 9.93
C ASN A 28 -41.82 19.88 11.46
N LEU A 29 -40.67 19.72 12.12
CA LEU A 29 -40.52 19.96 13.55
C LEU A 29 -39.92 21.35 13.73
N SER A 30 -40.73 22.40 13.70
CA SER A 30 -40.21 23.78 13.85
C SER A 30 -39.22 23.87 15.02
N PRO A 31 -37.94 24.23 14.79
CA PRO A 31 -37.43 24.93 13.59
C PRO A 31 -36.81 24.07 12.45
N SER A 32 -36.73 22.74 12.54
CA SER A 32 -36.09 21.87 11.56
C SER A 32 -37.07 21.11 10.65
N LEU A 33 -36.79 21.14 9.35
CA LEU A 33 -37.47 20.31 8.34
C LEU A 33 -36.62 19.06 8.06
N SER A 34 -37.15 17.87 8.32
CA SER A 34 -36.48 16.59 8.07
C SER A 34 -37.18 15.85 6.92
N THR A 35 -36.41 15.39 5.94
CA THR A 35 -36.89 14.63 4.77
C THR A 35 -36.26 13.23 4.78
N VAL A 36 -37.07 12.21 5.01
CA VAL A 36 -36.64 10.81 5.12
C VAL A 36 -37.13 10.01 3.93
N CYS A 37 -36.17 9.46 3.18
CA CYS A 37 -36.37 8.72 1.94
C CYS A 37 -35.64 7.36 1.95
N ALA A 38 -35.52 6.72 3.12
CA ALA A 38 -34.74 5.48 3.25
C ALA A 38 -35.52 4.23 2.82
N LYS A 39 -34.84 3.25 2.21
CA LYS A 39 -35.41 1.94 1.81
C LYS A 39 -36.55 2.00 0.79
N ILE A 40 -36.55 3.01 -0.08
CA ILE A 40 -37.61 3.20 -1.09
C ILE A 40 -37.20 2.59 -2.45
N GLY A 41 -35.91 2.31 -2.65
CA GLY A 41 -35.39 1.81 -3.92
C GLY A 41 -35.12 2.93 -4.93
N LEU A 42 -34.75 4.12 -4.45
CA LEU A 42 -34.41 5.26 -5.29
C LEU A 42 -33.19 4.95 -6.16
N LEU A 43 -33.29 5.20 -7.46
CA LEU A 43 -32.18 5.08 -8.42
C LEU A 43 -31.37 6.39 -8.55
N PHE A 44 -31.98 7.51 -8.16
CA PHE A 44 -31.41 8.85 -8.23
C PHE A 44 -31.97 9.72 -7.09
N VAL A 45 -31.27 10.81 -6.76
CA VAL A 45 -31.76 11.79 -5.79
C VAL A 45 -33.03 12.47 -6.33
N PRO A 46 -34.16 12.48 -5.59
CA PRO A 46 -35.39 13.14 -6.03
C PRO A 46 -35.20 14.64 -6.25
N HIS A 47 -35.71 15.18 -7.36
CA HIS A 47 -35.53 16.59 -7.72
C HIS A 47 -36.43 17.55 -6.92
N ASN A 48 -37.51 17.04 -6.31
CA ASN A 48 -38.57 17.81 -5.66
C ASN A 48 -38.44 17.85 -4.13
N ILE A 49 -37.21 17.89 -3.61
CA ILE A 49 -36.92 18.06 -2.19
C ILE A 49 -36.99 19.56 -1.84
N ASP A 50 -37.66 19.91 -0.74
CA ASP A 50 -37.68 21.28 -0.22
C ASP A 50 -36.26 21.73 0.13
N ARG A 51 -35.81 22.84 -0.44
CA ARG A 51 -34.46 23.38 -0.27
C ARG A 51 -34.17 23.89 1.15
N ARG A 52 -35.21 24.03 1.99
CA ARG A 52 -35.11 24.36 3.42
C ARG A 52 -34.90 23.14 4.32
N THR A 53 -34.80 21.94 3.74
CA THR A 53 -34.54 20.71 4.49
C THR A 53 -33.22 20.83 5.25
N VAL A 54 -33.29 20.59 6.57
CA VAL A 54 -32.15 20.60 7.49
C VAL A 54 -31.52 19.22 7.60
N GLU A 55 -32.33 18.17 7.55
CA GLU A 55 -31.88 16.77 7.63
C GLU A 55 -32.44 15.97 6.45
N LEU A 56 -31.55 15.33 5.68
CA LEU A 56 -31.93 14.54 4.51
C LEU A 56 -31.36 13.13 4.62
N ARG A 57 -32.25 12.14 4.76
CA ARG A 57 -31.88 10.72 4.84
C ARG A 57 -32.25 9.98 3.57
N LEU A 58 -31.25 9.62 2.77
CA LEU A 58 -31.37 8.89 1.50
C LEU A 58 -30.73 7.49 1.58
N GLY A 59 -30.50 6.99 2.79
CA GLY A 59 -29.82 5.70 3.00
C GLY A 59 -30.62 4.48 2.53
N ASP A 60 -29.93 3.36 2.31
CA ASP A 60 -30.53 2.09 1.89
C ASP A 60 -31.32 2.21 0.56
N ASN A 61 -30.71 2.82 -0.45
CA ASN A 61 -31.28 2.95 -1.80
C ASN A 61 -30.30 2.42 -2.87
N PHE A 62 -30.55 2.70 -4.14
CA PHE A 62 -29.74 2.26 -5.28
C PHE A 62 -29.22 3.45 -6.09
N ILE A 63 -28.92 4.57 -5.44
CA ILE A 63 -28.40 5.76 -6.10
C ILE A 63 -26.99 5.44 -6.62
N THR A 64 -26.71 5.78 -7.88
CA THR A 64 -25.42 5.45 -8.53
C THR A 64 -24.47 6.64 -8.63
N SER A 65 -24.99 7.87 -8.63
CA SER A 65 -24.18 9.08 -8.80
C SER A 65 -24.84 10.27 -8.13
N VAL A 66 -24.01 11.18 -7.61
CA VAL A 66 -24.46 12.48 -7.09
C VAL A 66 -24.12 13.58 -8.08
N ARG A 67 -25.13 14.33 -8.53
CA ARG A 67 -25.01 15.42 -9.50
C ARG A 67 -25.07 16.77 -8.81
N ARG A 68 -24.54 17.81 -9.47
CA ARG A 68 -24.51 19.16 -8.91
C ARG A 68 -25.88 19.76 -8.57
N GLN A 69 -26.90 19.43 -9.35
CA GLN A 69 -28.26 19.94 -9.13
C GLN A 69 -29.02 19.25 -7.99
N ASP A 70 -28.54 18.09 -7.53
CA ASP A 70 -29.27 17.26 -6.56
C ASP A 70 -29.39 18.01 -5.22
N PHE A 71 -28.29 18.60 -4.74
CA PHE A 71 -28.21 19.33 -3.47
C PHE A 71 -28.01 20.85 -3.64
N GLY A 72 -28.24 21.38 -4.84
CA GLY A 72 -28.09 22.81 -5.12
C GLY A 72 -29.02 23.67 -4.26
N ASN A 73 -28.52 24.82 -3.81
CA ASN A 73 -29.23 25.80 -2.98
C ASN A 73 -29.80 25.29 -1.64
N MET A 74 -29.25 24.22 -1.06
CA MET A 74 -29.71 23.68 0.25
C MET A 74 -28.83 24.18 1.41
N THR A 75 -28.77 25.49 1.59
CA THR A 75 -27.82 26.15 2.51
C THR A 75 -28.06 25.87 3.99
N LEU A 76 -29.28 25.47 4.38
CA LEU A 76 -29.66 25.15 5.76
C LEU A 76 -29.43 23.69 6.15
N MET A 77 -28.97 22.85 5.21
CA MET A 77 -28.74 21.43 5.47
C MET A 77 -27.61 21.24 6.48
N VAL A 78 -27.85 20.39 7.48
CA VAL A 78 -26.93 20.06 8.58
C VAL A 78 -26.52 18.59 8.52
N ASP A 79 -27.45 17.70 8.18
CA ASP A 79 -27.21 16.25 8.12
C ASP A 79 -27.65 15.70 6.75
N LEU A 80 -26.70 15.07 6.06
CA LEU A 80 -26.92 14.36 4.82
C LEU A 80 -26.43 12.91 4.94
N THR A 81 -27.39 11.98 4.88
CA THR A 81 -27.12 10.55 4.91
C THR A 81 -27.35 9.90 3.55
N LEU A 82 -26.29 9.42 2.91
CA LEU A 82 -26.28 8.68 1.64
C LEU A 82 -25.75 7.24 1.80
N SER A 83 -25.69 6.75 3.04
CA SER A 83 -25.18 5.43 3.41
C SER A 83 -25.90 4.28 2.70
N ARG A 84 -25.20 3.16 2.45
CA ARG A 84 -25.78 1.94 1.84
C ARG A 84 -26.50 2.24 0.52
N ASN A 85 -25.76 2.84 -0.41
CA ASN A 85 -26.19 3.06 -1.79
C ASN A 85 -25.19 2.39 -2.75
N THR A 86 -25.30 2.64 -4.05
CA THR A 86 -24.37 2.16 -5.08
C THR A 86 -23.58 3.30 -5.70
N ILE A 87 -23.32 4.38 -4.94
CA ILE A 87 -22.73 5.60 -5.48
C ILE A 87 -21.28 5.34 -5.85
N SER A 88 -20.95 5.50 -7.14
CA SER A 88 -19.60 5.33 -7.66
C SER A 88 -18.95 6.65 -8.10
N GLN A 89 -19.73 7.72 -8.24
CA GLN A 89 -19.26 9.01 -8.75
C GLN A 89 -19.93 10.19 -8.05
N ILE A 90 -19.13 11.23 -7.77
CA ILE A 90 -19.56 12.53 -7.26
C ILE A 90 -19.19 13.57 -8.30
N ALA A 91 -20.18 14.31 -8.81
CA ALA A 91 -19.94 15.40 -9.74
C ALA A 91 -19.14 16.53 -9.06
N PRO A 92 -18.26 17.24 -9.78
CA PRO A 92 -17.54 18.39 -9.23
C PRO A 92 -18.50 19.45 -8.67
N TYR A 93 -18.17 19.97 -7.48
CA TYR A 93 -18.98 20.99 -6.78
C TYR A 93 -20.39 20.52 -6.42
N ALA A 94 -20.62 19.21 -6.28
CA ALA A 94 -21.93 18.68 -5.92
C ALA A 94 -22.45 19.16 -4.56
N PHE A 95 -21.55 19.48 -3.63
CA PHE A 95 -21.87 19.94 -2.28
C PHE A 95 -21.53 21.42 -2.05
N ALA A 96 -21.28 22.19 -3.12
CA ALA A 96 -20.74 23.55 -3.00
C ALA A 96 -21.64 24.52 -2.22
N ASP A 97 -22.96 24.30 -2.27
CA ASP A 97 -23.94 25.17 -1.61
C ASP A 97 -24.27 24.71 -0.18
N LEU A 98 -23.70 23.60 0.29
CA LEU A 98 -23.98 23.00 1.59
C LEU A 98 -23.11 23.59 2.71
N SER A 99 -23.12 24.92 2.83
CA SER A 99 -22.22 25.64 3.74
C SER A 99 -22.44 25.33 5.23
N SER A 100 -23.65 24.92 5.62
CA SER A 100 -23.99 24.58 7.02
C SER A 100 -23.89 23.08 7.34
N LEU A 101 -23.49 22.25 6.37
CA LEU A 101 -23.45 20.80 6.55
C LEU A 101 -22.43 20.43 7.61
N THR A 102 -22.86 19.64 8.58
CA THR A 102 -22.08 19.21 9.73
C THR A 102 -21.80 17.71 9.68
N PHE A 103 -22.78 16.91 9.24
CA PHE A 103 -22.69 15.46 9.14
C PHE A 103 -22.86 15.02 7.70
N LEU A 104 -21.87 14.30 7.18
CA LEU A 104 -21.91 13.72 5.84
C LEU A 104 -21.59 12.23 5.91
N HIS A 105 -22.60 11.41 5.64
CA HIS A 105 -22.48 9.96 5.65
C HIS A 105 -22.55 9.41 4.23
N PHE A 106 -21.46 8.77 3.81
CA PHE A 106 -21.23 8.14 2.51
C PHE A 106 -20.81 6.67 2.64
N ASP A 107 -20.98 6.08 3.83
CA ASP A 107 -20.57 4.71 4.11
C ASP A 107 -21.32 3.66 3.28
N TYR A 108 -20.67 2.51 3.03
CA TYR A 108 -21.23 1.41 2.22
C TYR A 108 -21.68 1.86 0.83
N ASN A 109 -20.74 2.44 0.07
CA ASN A 109 -20.93 2.85 -1.32
C ASN A 109 -19.86 2.22 -2.22
N ARG A 110 -19.68 2.73 -3.45
CA ARG A 110 -18.77 2.18 -4.45
C ARG A 110 -17.79 3.24 -4.99
N LEU A 111 -17.44 4.23 -4.16
CA LEU A 111 -16.50 5.28 -4.55
C LEU A 111 -15.10 4.69 -4.72
N THR A 112 -14.42 5.08 -5.80
CA THR A 112 -13.05 4.62 -6.09
C THR A 112 -11.98 5.70 -5.90
N HIS A 113 -12.36 6.97 -5.99
CA HIS A 113 -11.45 8.10 -5.81
C HIS A 113 -12.21 9.33 -5.28
N ILE A 114 -11.50 10.21 -4.58
CA ILE A 114 -12.00 11.53 -4.16
C ILE A 114 -11.13 12.60 -4.80
N GLY A 115 -11.75 13.47 -5.62
CA GLY A 115 -11.08 14.57 -6.28
C GLY A 115 -11.11 15.87 -5.48
N ASN A 116 -10.23 16.82 -5.81
CA ASN A 116 -10.16 18.16 -5.19
C ASN A 116 -11.47 18.98 -5.23
N LYS A 117 -12.40 18.61 -6.13
CA LYS A 117 -13.69 19.31 -6.33
C LYS A 117 -14.87 18.54 -5.76
N SER A 118 -14.66 17.33 -5.24
CA SER A 118 -15.73 16.46 -4.77
C SER A 118 -16.39 17.03 -3.51
N PHE A 119 -15.60 17.49 -2.54
CA PHE A 119 -16.07 18.03 -1.25
C PHE A 119 -15.92 19.55 -1.09
N LYS A 120 -15.80 20.26 -2.22
CA LYS A 120 -15.66 21.72 -2.19
C LYS A 120 -16.95 22.38 -1.66
N GLY A 121 -16.81 23.35 -0.77
CA GLY A 121 -17.89 24.13 -0.15
C GLY A 121 -18.31 23.69 1.26
N LEU A 122 -17.76 22.57 1.75
CA LEU A 122 -18.13 21.97 3.04
C LEU A 122 -17.40 22.62 4.24
N SER A 123 -17.52 23.94 4.44
CA SER A 123 -16.71 24.68 5.41
C SER A 123 -16.97 24.34 6.89
N ASN A 124 -18.19 23.90 7.24
CA ASN A 124 -18.61 23.62 8.62
C ASN A 124 -18.69 22.12 8.94
N LEU A 125 -18.13 21.27 8.07
CA LEU A 125 -18.20 19.83 8.24
C LEU A 125 -17.45 19.38 9.49
N ARG A 126 -18.11 18.57 10.33
CA ARG A 126 -17.53 18.00 11.56
C ARG A 126 -17.35 16.49 11.46
N HIS A 127 -18.29 15.80 10.81
CA HIS A 127 -18.27 14.34 10.70
C HIS A 127 -18.30 13.93 9.23
N LEU A 128 -17.26 13.24 8.79
CA LEU A 128 -17.13 12.71 7.44
C LEU A 128 -16.93 11.21 7.50
N ILE A 129 -17.99 10.47 7.17
CA ILE A 129 -18.02 9.01 7.23
C ILE A 129 -18.03 8.46 5.81
N ILE A 130 -16.93 7.88 5.35
CA ILE A 130 -16.75 7.35 3.99
C ILE A 130 -16.25 5.90 4.04
N SER A 131 -16.48 5.22 5.16
CA SER A 131 -16.06 3.83 5.34
C SER A 131 -16.80 2.86 4.43
N ASN A 132 -16.23 1.66 4.25
CA ASN A 132 -16.81 0.63 3.38
C ASN A 132 -17.06 1.14 1.94
N ASN A 133 -16.01 1.71 1.34
CA ASN A 133 -15.99 2.10 -0.07
C ASN A 133 -14.86 1.33 -0.78
N GLN A 134 -14.47 1.77 -1.98
CA GLN A 134 -13.41 1.14 -2.78
C GLN A 134 -12.31 2.15 -3.11
N LEU A 135 -12.10 3.14 -2.23
CA LEU A 135 -11.21 4.26 -2.48
C LEU A 135 -9.76 3.77 -2.59
N SER A 136 -9.11 4.05 -3.71
CA SER A 136 -7.68 3.78 -3.91
C SER A 136 -6.80 5.03 -3.74
N ASP A 137 -7.36 6.22 -4.00
CA ASP A 137 -6.63 7.49 -3.90
C ASP A 137 -7.55 8.64 -3.46
N ILE A 138 -6.98 9.58 -2.70
CA ILE A 138 -7.60 10.82 -2.27
C ILE A 138 -6.68 11.96 -2.70
N SER A 139 -7.20 12.89 -3.51
CA SER A 139 -6.42 14.01 -3.99
C SER A 139 -5.98 14.95 -2.84
N VAL A 140 -4.78 15.52 -2.95
CA VAL A 140 -4.10 16.29 -1.88
C VAL A 140 -4.95 17.46 -1.34
N GLY A 141 -5.74 18.11 -2.20
CA GLY A 141 -6.60 19.26 -1.83
C GLY A 141 -8.06 18.89 -1.58
N ALA A 142 -8.38 17.60 -1.41
CA ALA A 142 -9.76 17.16 -1.21
C ALA A 142 -10.35 17.60 0.14
N PHE A 143 -9.52 17.83 1.16
CA PHE A 143 -9.92 18.11 2.54
C PHE A 143 -9.73 19.57 2.98
N ASP A 144 -9.24 20.45 2.08
CA ASP A 144 -8.82 21.81 2.42
C ASP A 144 -9.92 22.69 3.04
N ASP A 145 -11.18 22.45 2.71
CA ASP A 145 -12.29 23.32 3.11
C ASP A 145 -12.73 23.14 4.56
N PHE A 146 -12.42 21.99 5.18
CA PHE A 146 -12.88 21.64 6.55
C PHE A 146 -11.73 21.31 7.50
N LEU A 147 -10.51 21.77 7.22
CA LEU A 147 -9.34 21.51 8.06
C LEU A 147 -9.52 21.99 9.52
N MET A 148 -10.26 23.09 9.74
CA MET A 148 -10.42 23.65 11.09
C MET A 148 -11.66 23.13 11.84
N SER A 149 -12.60 22.53 11.12
CA SER A 149 -13.92 22.13 11.63
C SER A 149 -14.07 20.64 11.84
N LEU A 150 -13.34 19.80 11.10
CA LEU A 150 -13.50 18.34 11.16
C LEU A 150 -13.13 17.77 12.55
N GLU A 151 -14.01 16.94 13.08
CA GLU A 151 -13.91 16.28 14.38
C GLU A 151 -13.80 14.77 14.23
N ASP A 152 -14.55 14.15 13.32
CA ASP A 152 -14.49 12.71 13.07
C ASP A 152 -14.28 12.42 11.58
N LEU A 153 -13.22 11.68 11.28
CA LEU A 153 -12.91 11.19 9.94
C LEU A 153 -12.86 9.67 9.94
N ASP A 154 -13.79 9.05 9.22
CA ASP A 154 -13.85 7.60 9.04
C ASP A 154 -13.61 7.22 7.58
N LEU A 155 -12.44 6.63 7.33
CA LEU A 155 -11.99 6.09 6.04
C LEU A 155 -11.83 4.56 6.09
N ALA A 156 -12.37 3.89 7.11
CA ALA A 156 -12.19 2.46 7.32
C ALA A 156 -12.71 1.62 6.14
N TYR A 157 -12.17 0.42 5.94
CA TYR A 157 -12.60 -0.51 4.87
C TYR A 157 -12.58 0.15 3.49
N ASN A 158 -11.39 0.57 3.07
CA ASN A 158 -11.10 1.10 1.74
C ASN A 158 -9.80 0.45 1.19
N ASN A 159 -9.33 0.89 0.03
CA ASN A 159 -8.12 0.36 -0.62
C ASN A 159 -6.98 1.39 -0.62
N LEU A 160 -6.91 2.25 0.41
CA LEU A 160 -5.98 3.38 0.44
C LEU A 160 -4.57 2.90 0.75
N GLU A 161 -3.62 3.18 -0.14
CA GLU A 161 -2.18 3.02 0.13
C GLU A 161 -1.61 4.22 0.87
N LYS A 162 -2.19 5.41 0.67
CA LYS A 162 -1.79 6.65 1.35
C LYS A 162 -3.01 7.55 1.54
N VAL A 163 -2.87 8.49 2.47
CA VAL A 163 -3.84 9.56 2.71
C VAL A 163 -3.11 10.92 2.66
N PRO A 164 -3.82 12.05 2.46
CA PRO A 164 -3.20 13.37 2.47
C PRO A 164 -2.77 13.77 3.89
N TRP A 165 -1.60 13.27 4.33
CA TRP A 165 -1.05 13.47 5.67
C TRP A 165 -0.89 14.95 6.04
N GLU A 166 -0.43 15.79 5.11
CA GLU A 166 -0.34 17.25 5.31
C GLU A 166 -1.69 17.91 5.65
N ALA A 167 -2.79 17.41 5.07
CA ALA A 167 -4.13 17.89 5.38
C ALA A 167 -4.56 17.41 6.77
N ILE A 168 -4.37 16.13 7.07
CA ILE A 168 -4.69 15.53 8.38
C ILE A 168 -3.92 16.22 9.51
N GLN A 169 -2.64 16.55 9.32
CA GLN A 169 -1.82 17.27 10.29
C GLN A 169 -2.41 18.63 10.69
N LYS A 170 -3.14 19.29 9.77
CA LYS A 170 -3.78 20.59 9.99
C LYS A 170 -5.15 20.47 10.69
N MET A 171 -5.67 19.25 10.88
CA MET A 171 -6.99 19.00 11.48
C MET A 171 -6.99 19.11 13.02
N THR A 172 -6.71 20.29 13.54
CA THR A 172 -6.56 20.53 15.00
C THR A 172 -7.80 20.23 15.85
N SER A 173 -8.98 20.12 15.23
CA SER A 173 -10.24 19.77 15.89
C SER A 173 -10.55 18.27 15.92
N LEU A 174 -9.71 17.43 15.30
CA LEU A 174 -9.97 16.00 15.13
C LEU A 174 -9.93 15.24 16.46
N HIS A 175 -10.98 14.48 16.74
CA HIS A 175 -11.18 13.61 17.90
C HIS A 175 -11.03 12.13 17.52
N THR A 176 -11.60 11.73 16.38
CA THR A 176 -11.55 10.35 15.90
C THR A 176 -10.96 10.28 14.49
N LEU A 177 -9.97 9.42 14.32
CA LEU A 177 -9.43 9.05 13.02
C LEU A 177 -9.45 7.53 12.86
N SER A 178 -10.29 7.05 11.95
CA SER A 178 -10.40 5.63 11.59
C SER A 178 -9.83 5.39 10.21
N LEU A 179 -8.76 4.61 10.16
CA LEU A 179 -8.03 4.19 8.97
C LEU A 179 -7.95 2.66 8.86
N ASP A 180 -8.69 1.93 9.68
CA ASP A 180 -8.61 0.48 9.73
C ASP A 180 -9.05 -0.18 8.42
N HIS A 181 -8.52 -1.39 8.16
CA HIS A 181 -8.82 -2.15 6.94
C HIS A 181 -8.55 -1.35 5.66
N ASN A 182 -7.31 -0.87 5.52
CA ASN A 182 -6.79 -0.21 4.33
C ASN A 182 -5.45 -0.87 3.91
N MET A 183 -4.74 -0.25 2.98
CA MET A 183 -3.45 -0.73 2.47
C MET A 183 -2.30 0.22 2.83
N ILE A 184 -2.46 1.03 3.89
CA ILE A 184 -1.50 2.08 4.25
C ILE A 184 -0.19 1.46 4.72
N ASP A 185 0.91 1.82 4.08
CA ASP A 185 2.24 1.24 4.32
C ASP A 185 3.18 2.13 5.13
N TYR A 186 3.00 3.46 5.09
CA TYR A 186 3.75 4.43 5.90
C TYR A 186 2.86 5.53 6.48
N ILE A 187 3.35 6.16 7.55
CA ILE A 187 2.78 7.36 8.16
C ILE A 187 3.87 8.43 8.15
N GLU A 188 3.53 9.65 7.73
CA GLU A 188 4.47 10.76 7.74
C GLU A 188 4.83 11.18 9.19
N ALA A 189 6.11 11.43 9.44
CA ALA A 189 6.55 11.84 10.77
C ALA A 189 6.01 13.24 11.11
N GLY A 190 5.44 13.40 12.30
CA GLY A 190 4.88 14.67 12.75
C GLY A 190 3.43 14.92 12.36
N THR A 191 2.76 13.98 11.66
CA THR A 191 1.33 14.10 11.32
C THR A 191 0.46 14.35 12.56
N PHE A 192 0.76 13.69 13.68
CA PHE A 192 -0.12 13.73 14.87
C PHE A 192 0.29 14.79 15.90
N SER A 193 1.39 15.50 15.69
CA SER A 193 2.01 16.35 16.70
C SER A 193 1.13 17.52 17.16
N HIS A 194 0.22 18.00 16.30
CA HIS A 194 -0.71 19.09 16.60
C HIS A 194 -2.15 18.62 16.91
N LEU A 195 -2.41 17.32 16.87
CA LEU A 195 -3.75 16.75 17.04
C LEU A 195 -4.08 16.52 18.52
N HIS A 196 -4.03 17.60 19.31
CA HIS A 196 -4.17 17.52 20.77
C HIS A 196 -5.53 17.01 21.25
N LYS A 197 -6.59 17.15 20.43
CA LYS A 197 -7.94 16.65 20.73
C LYS A 197 -8.16 15.19 20.36
N LEU A 198 -7.22 14.58 19.63
CA LEU A 198 -7.38 13.20 19.18
C LEU A 198 -7.50 12.27 20.38
N ALA A 199 -8.58 11.49 20.40
CA ALA A 199 -8.94 10.56 21.46
C ALA A 199 -8.97 9.12 20.95
N ARG A 200 -9.20 8.90 19.65
CA ARG A 200 -9.19 7.58 19.03
C ARG A 200 -8.45 7.60 17.69
N LEU A 201 -7.48 6.70 17.55
CA LEU A 201 -6.75 6.43 16.32
C LEU A 201 -6.80 4.93 16.05
N ASP A 202 -7.51 4.52 15.01
CA ASP A 202 -7.56 3.12 14.58
C ASP A 202 -6.85 2.95 13.24
N MET A 203 -5.84 2.08 13.23
CA MET A 203 -5.01 1.74 12.08
C MET A 203 -4.90 0.22 11.92
N THR A 204 -5.82 -0.53 12.53
CA THR A 204 -5.88 -1.99 12.45
C THR A 204 -5.94 -2.46 10.99
N SER A 205 -5.33 -3.61 10.67
CA SER A 205 -5.40 -4.24 9.35
C SER A 205 -4.93 -3.32 8.21
N ASN A 206 -3.70 -2.81 8.32
CA ASN A 206 -3.03 -2.03 7.27
C ASN A 206 -1.72 -2.73 6.82
N LYS A 207 -0.86 -2.03 6.07
CA LYS A 207 0.47 -2.49 5.64
C LYS A 207 1.62 -1.82 6.38
N LEU A 208 1.34 -1.24 7.56
CA LEU A 208 2.32 -0.50 8.34
C LEU A 208 3.42 -1.44 8.83
N GLN A 209 4.66 -1.14 8.47
CA GLN A 209 5.82 -1.83 9.02
C GLN A 209 6.28 -1.19 10.32
N LYS A 210 6.08 0.12 10.47
CA LYS A 210 6.45 0.87 11.68
C LYS A 210 5.51 2.02 11.95
N LEU A 211 5.56 2.54 13.17
CA LEU A 211 4.87 3.76 13.57
C LEU A 211 5.90 4.83 13.94
N PRO A 212 5.77 6.07 13.45
CA PRO A 212 6.66 7.16 13.84
C PRO A 212 6.46 7.49 15.33
N PRO A 213 7.52 7.77 16.09
CA PRO A 213 7.40 8.33 17.42
C PRO A 213 6.67 9.68 17.35
N ASP A 214 5.66 9.86 18.18
CA ASP A 214 4.92 11.12 18.28
C ASP A 214 4.58 11.44 19.75
N PRO A 215 4.69 12.71 20.18
CA PRO A 215 4.29 13.12 21.53
C PRO A 215 2.87 12.71 21.92
N LEU A 216 1.95 12.57 20.95
CA LEU A 216 0.58 12.10 21.16
C LEU A 216 0.55 10.76 21.92
N PHE A 217 1.46 9.83 21.62
CA PHE A 217 1.47 8.49 22.19
C PHE A 217 1.94 8.41 23.65
N THR A 218 2.53 9.48 24.19
CA THR A 218 2.86 9.56 25.63
C THR A 218 1.59 9.50 26.49
N ARG A 219 0.43 9.93 25.96
CA ARG A 219 -0.88 9.85 26.63
C ARG A 219 -1.37 8.42 26.84
N LEU A 220 -0.79 7.43 26.15
CA LEU A 220 -1.16 6.02 26.30
C LEU A 220 -0.72 5.42 27.65
N GLN A 221 0.28 6.01 28.31
CA GLN A 221 0.86 5.48 29.55
C GLN A 221 0.09 5.87 30.83
N LEU A 222 -1.00 6.65 30.73
CA LEU A 222 -1.72 7.23 31.86
C LEU A 222 -2.73 6.27 32.51
N PHE A 223 -2.27 5.14 33.05
CA PHE A 223 -3.07 4.32 33.98
C PHE A 223 -2.59 4.37 35.43
N ALA A 224 -1.56 5.16 35.77
CA ALA A 224 -0.94 5.12 37.10
C ALA A 224 -1.15 6.35 38.00
N ASN A 225 -1.58 7.52 37.51
CA ASN A 225 -1.81 8.69 38.36
C ASN A 225 -3.24 9.22 38.26
N LYS A 226 -4.04 8.94 39.30
CA LYS A 226 -5.35 9.57 39.60
C LYS A 226 -5.17 11.06 39.96
N GLY A 227 -4.55 11.85 39.10
CA GLY A 227 -4.31 13.27 39.32
C GLY A 227 -4.60 14.08 38.06
N ILE A 228 -5.74 14.77 38.06
CA ILE A 228 -5.97 16.08 37.40
C ILE A 228 -5.25 16.26 36.05
N HIS A 229 -5.75 15.62 34.99
CA HIS A 229 -5.40 16.03 33.62
C HIS A 229 -6.66 16.15 32.76
N HIS A 230 -6.84 17.30 32.13
CA HIS A 230 -7.99 17.69 31.29
C HIS A 230 -7.93 17.11 29.86
N THR A 231 -7.00 16.20 29.57
CA THR A 231 -6.82 15.59 28.25
C THR A 231 -7.43 14.19 28.22
N PRO A 232 -8.28 13.86 27.23
CA PRO A 232 -8.90 12.54 27.15
C PRO A 232 -7.82 11.44 27.00
N PRO A 233 -8.04 10.21 27.50
CA PRO A 233 -7.16 9.10 27.19
C PRO A 233 -7.15 8.85 25.68
N LEU A 234 -5.99 8.53 25.11
CA LEU A 234 -5.88 8.13 23.71
C LEU A 234 -6.13 6.62 23.61
N VAL A 235 -7.01 6.22 22.70
CA VAL A 235 -7.19 4.83 22.28
C VAL A 235 -6.47 4.67 20.95
N LEU A 236 -5.46 3.80 20.93
CA LEU A 236 -4.68 3.47 19.75
C LEU A 236 -4.88 1.99 19.43
N ASN A 237 -5.20 1.69 18.17
CA ASN A 237 -5.33 0.33 17.66
C ASN A 237 -4.46 0.19 16.40
N PHE A 238 -3.55 -0.79 16.37
CA PHE A 238 -2.63 -1.02 15.24
C PHE A 238 -2.41 -2.51 14.95
N GLY A 239 -3.29 -3.38 15.44
CA GLY A 239 -3.23 -4.81 15.19
C GLY A 239 -3.37 -5.16 13.70
N GLY A 240 -3.02 -6.39 13.30
CA GLY A 240 -3.16 -6.83 11.91
C GLY A 240 -2.24 -6.12 10.90
N ASN A 241 -1.19 -5.43 11.36
CA ASN A 241 -0.16 -4.81 10.53
C ASN A 241 1.08 -5.72 10.41
N PRO A 242 1.78 -5.72 9.26
CA PRO A 242 3.02 -6.47 9.06
C PRO A 242 4.21 -5.78 9.73
N LEU A 243 4.21 -5.70 11.06
CA LEU A 243 5.20 -4.93 11.83
C LEU A 243 6.62 -5.46 11.61
N HIS A 244 7.54 -4.54 11.34
CA HIS A 244 8.97 -4.76 11.29
C HIS A 244 9.59 -4.41 12.64
N CYS A 245 9.79 -5.44 13.46
CA CYS A 245 10.13 -5.31 14.88
C CYS A 245 11.64 -5.17 15.10
N ASN A 246 12.18 -4.01 14.71
CA ASN A 246 13.56 -3.60 14.97
C ASN A 246 13.61 -2.47 16.02
N CYS A 247 14.76 -1.83 16.20
CA CYS A 247 14.91 -0.74 17.17
C CYS A 247 13.98 0.48 16.92
N GLU A 248 13.42 0.66 15.71
CA GLU A 248 12.50 1.77 15.41
C GLU A 248 11.16 1.63 16.15
N LEU A 249 10.77 0.41 16.55
CA LEU A 249 9.57 0.15 17.34
C LEU A 249 9.84 0.00 18.85
N LEU A 250 11.09 0.15 19.29
CA LEU A 250 11.46 0.00 20.70
C LEU A 250 10.73 1.02 21.61
N TRP A 251 10.48 2.23 21.13
CA TRP A 251 9.73 3.24 21.88
C TRP A 251 8.28 2.79 22.13
N LEU A 252 7.66 2.12 21.15
CA LEU A 252 6.30 1.61 21.23
C LEU A 252 6.24 0.42 22.18
N ARG A 253 7.26 -0.44 22.12
CA ARG A 253 7.40 -1.59 23.03
C ARG A 253 7.51 -1.18 24.50
N ARG A 254 8.09 -0.01 24.79
CA ARG A 254 8.20 0.55 26.15
C ARG A 254 6.90 1.09 26.73
N LEU A 255 5.81 1.12 25.95
CA LEU A 255 4.50 1.51 26.45
C LEU A 255 3.85 0.36 27.25
N THR A 256 3.12 0.69 28.31
CA THR A 256 2.29 -0.26 29.06
C THR A 256 0.91 -0.33 28.41
N ARG A 257 0.59 -1.44 27.74
CA ARG A 257 -0.69 -1.64 27.04
C ARG A 257 -1.21 -3.06 27.24
N GLU A 258 -2.51 -3.22 27.03
CA GLU A 258 -3.14 -4.54 26.89
C GLU A 258 -2.69 -5.19 25.58
N ASP A 259 -2.63 -6.52 25.56
CA ASP A 259 -2.18 -7.30 24.41
C ASP A 259 -3.36 -7.47 23.43
N ASP A 260 -3.31 -6.75 22.31
CA ASP A 260 -4.30 -6.78 21.23
C ASP A 260 -3.87 -7.71 20.08
N LEU A 261 -3.00 -8.69 20.37
CA LEU A 261 -2.50 -9.71 19.45
C LEU A 261 -1.72 -9.14 18.25
N GLU A 262 -1.07 -8.00 18.42
CA GLU A 262 -0.18 -7.43 17.42
C GLU A 262 0.99 -8.39 17.16
N THR A 263 1.38 -8.59 15.90
CA THR A 263 2.32 -9.65 15.51
C THR A 263 3.41 -9.08 14.63
N CYS A 264 4.65 -9.50 14.88
CA CYS A 264 5.80 -9.12 14.05
C CYS A 264 5.83 -9.95 12.76
N ALA A 265 5.97 -9.29 11.61
CA ALA A 265 6.14 -9.91 10.31
C ALA A 265 7.62 -10.04 9.89
N SER A 266 8.49 -9.22 10.49
CA SER A 266 9.94 -9.24 10.28
C SER A 266 10.64 -8.64 11.52
N PRO A 267 11.96 -8.83 11.71
CA PRO A 267 12.88 -9.69 10.94
C PRO A 267 12.61 -11.19 11.12
N GLN A 268 13.30 -12.05 10.36
CA GLN A 268 13.10 -13.52 10.34
C GLN A 268 13.09 -14.17 11.74
N ALA A 269 13.87 -13.64 12.69
CA ALA A 269 13.93 -14.14 14.06
C ALA A 269 12.66 -13.90 14.89
N LEU A 270 11.84 -12.90 14.51
CA LEU A 270 10.66 -12.45 15.25
C LEU A 270 9.34 -12.71 14.53
N VAL A 271 9.37 -13.30 13.34
CA VAL A 271 8.16 -13.57 12.54
C VAL A 271 7.17 -14.42 13.32
N GLY A 272 5.91 -13.97 13.38
CA GLY A 272 4.81 -14.67 14.03
C GLY A 272 4.80 -14.59 15.55
N LYS A 273 5.79 -13.92 16.18
CA LYS A 273 5.75 -13.64 17.61
C LYS A 273 4.83 -12.45 17.89
N TYR A 274 4.11 -12.50 19.01
CA TYR A 274 3.30 -11.38 19.48
C TYR A 274 4.20 -10.23 19.96
N PHE A 275 3.92 -9.02 19.50
CA PHE A 275 4.74 -7.82 19.71
C PHE A 275 5.07 -7.57 21.19
N TRP A 276 4.06 -7.64 22.06
CA TRP A 276 4.23 -7.38 23.50
C TRP A 276 4.94 -8.51 24.26
N SER A 277 4.96 -9.73 23.71
CA SER A 277 5.65 -10.87 24.29
C SER A 277 7.17 -10.83 24.10
N ILE A 278 7.64 -10.07 23.10
CA ILE A 278 9.05 -9.95 22.75
C ILE A 278 9.72 -9.03 23.78
N PRO A 279 10.86 -9.41 24.37
CA PRO A 279 11.59 -8.56 25.31
C PRO A 279 12.26 -7.37 24.57
N GLU A 280 12.52 -6.27 25.28
CA GLU A 280 13.07 -5.05 24.67
C GLU A 280 14.43 -5.28 23.98
N GLU A 281 15.23 -6.21 24.48
CA GLU A 281 16.57 -6.51 23.97
C GLU A 281 16.56 -7.22 22.60
N GLU A 282 15.43 -7.80 22.20
CA GLU A 282 15.26 -8.44 20.89
C GLU A 282 14.92 -7.42 19.77
N PHE A 283 14.57 -6.18 20.10
CA PHE A 283 14.32 -5.09 19.13
C PHE A 283 15.64 -4.43 18.72
N VAL A 284 16.38 -5.09 17.83
CA VAL A 284 17.72 -4.68 17.38
C VAL A 284 17.66 -4.10 15.97
N CYS A 285 18.51 -3.11 15.68
CA CYS A 285 18.79 -2.61 14.33
C CYS A 285 20.23 -2.99 13.93
N GLU A 286 20.46 -3.18 12.63
CA GLU A 286 21.77 -3.48 12.06
C GLU A 286 22.38 -2.24 11.40
N PRO A 287 23.62 -1.85 11.73
CA PRO A 287 24.26 -0.67 11.13
C PRO A 287 24.47 -0.86 9.61
N PRO A 288 24.56 0.25 8.86
CA PRO A 288 24.71 0.19 7.41
C PRO A 288 26.04 -0.42 7.01
N LEU A 289 26.01 -1.22 5.94
CA LEU A 289 27.18 -1.79 5.28
C LEU A 289 27.13 -1.47 3.79
N ILE A 290 28.08 -0.68 3.31
CA ILE A 290 28.22 -0.39 1.87
C ILE A 290 28.77 -1.63 1.16
N THR A 291 27.94 -2.26 0.32
CA THR A 291 28.28 -3.52 -0.36
C THR A 291 28.84 -3.30 -1.76
N ARG A 292 28.40 -2.24 -2.46
CA ARG A 292 28.84 -1.92 -3.82
C ARG A 292 28.96 -0.42 -3.99
N HIS A 293 30.09 0.04 -4.51
CA HIS A 293 30.28 1.44 -4.85
C HIS A 293 31.25 1.60 -6.03
N THR A 294 31.21 2.77 -6.69
CA THR A 294 32.23 3.15 -7.66
C THR A 294 33.50 3.54 -6.91
N HIS A 295 34.66 2.95 -7.22
CA HIS A 295 35.93 3.35 -6.58
C HIS A 295 36.54 4.59 -7.25
N ARG A 296 36.66 4.53 -8.58
CA ARG A 296 37.21 5.60 -9.41
C ARG A 296 36.46 5.68 -10.73
N LEU A 297 36.22 6.90 -11.21
CA LEU A 297 35.56 7.16 -12.49
C LEU A 297 36.32 8.26 -13.24
N LEU A 298 36.57 8.04 -14.53
CA LEU A 298 37.24 8.98 -15.43
C LEU A 298 36.23 9.39 -16.50
N VAL A 299 35.88 10.67 -16.59
CA VAL A 299 34.82 11.18 -17.48
C VAL A 299 35.33 12.42 -18.21
N LEU A 300 34.96 12.59 -19.48
CA LEU A 300 35.28 13.81 -20.22
C LEU A 300 34.40 14.97 -19.75
N GLU A 301 34.93 16.19 -19.77
CA GLU A 301 34.14 17.38 -19.48
C GLU A 301 32.89 17.47 -20.38
N GLY A 302 31.74 17.79 -19.78
CA GLY A 302 30.46 17.87 -20.46
C GLY A 302 29.71 16.54 -20.65
N GLN A 303 30.29 15.41 -20.25
CA GLN A 303 29.61 14.11 -20.29
C GLN A 303 28.83 13.82 -19.00
N ARG A 304 28.00 12.76 -19.05
CA ARG A 304 27.29 12.23 -17.89
C ARG A 304 28.22 11.37 -17.04
N ALA A 305 28.20 11.57 -15.72
CA ALA A 305 28.88 10.69 -14.76
C ALA A 305 27.86 10.02 -13.83
N THR A 306 28.11 8.75 -13.50
CA THR A 306 27.23 7.93 -12.63
C THR A 306 28.05 7.29 -11.52
N LEU A 307 27.84 7.75 -10.28
CA LEU A 307 28.50 7.25 -9.08
C LEU A 307 27.53 6.36 -8.32
N LYS A 308 27.84 5.07 -8.23
CA LYS A 308 26.98 4.09 -7.54
C LYS A 308 27.40 3.99 -6.09
N CYS A 309 26.43 3.91 -5.18
CA CYS A 309 26.64 3.54 -3.79
C CYS A 309 25.42 2.78 -3.28
N LYS A 310 25.63 1.50 -2.97
CA LYS A 310 24.58 0.61 -2.46
C LYS A 310 24.99 0.10 -1.08
N ALA A 311 24.13 0.38 -0.11
CA ALA A 311 24.26 -0.11 1.25
C ALA A 311 23.13 -1.09 1.60
N ILE A 312 23.38 -1.93 2.59
CA ILE A 312 22.39 -2.79 3.24
C ILE A 312 22.43 -2.51 4.75
N GLY A 313 21.33 -2.74 5.45
CA GLY A 313 21.22 -2.56 6.90
C GLY A 313 19.78 -2.80 7.34
N ASP A 314 19.54 -2.81 8.64
CA ASP A 314 18.19 -2.88 9.22
C ASP A 314 18.01 -1.68 10.16
N PRO A 315 17.11 -0.73 9.87
CA PRO A 315 16.33 -0.62 8.63
C PRO A 315 17.21 -0.29 7.41
N ASP A 316 16.61 -0.41 6.22
CA ASP A 316 17.26 -0.05 4.95
C ASP A 316 17.86 1.38 5.04
N PRO A 317 19.17 1.53 4.82
CA PRO A 317 19.85 2.80 5.05
C PRO A 317 19.60 3.81 3.94
N TRP A 318 19.48 5.08 4.32
CA TRP A 318 19.38 6.20 3.38
C TRP A 318 20.77 6.66 2.95
N VAL A 319 20.95 6.85 1.64
CA VAL A 319 22.24 7.23 1.05
C VAL A 319 22.23 8.70 0.68
N HIS A 320 23.26 9.43 1.09
CA HIS A 320 23.49 10.81 0.68
C HIS A 320 24.93 11.01 0.24
N TRP A 321 25.14 12.06 -0.57
CA TRP A 321 26.43 12.34 -1.20
C TRP A 321 26.95 13.70 -0.77
N ILE A 322 28.26 13.76 -0.56
CA ILE A 322 29.00 15.00 -0.31
C ILE A 322 29.97 15.22 -1.48
N SER A 323 29.95 16.43 -2.04
CA SER A 323 30.84 16.85 -3.12
C SER A 323 32.28 17.04 -2.63
N PRO A 324 33.27 17.16 -3.54
CA PRO A 324 34.65 17.52 -3.18
C PRO A 324 34.76 18.82 -2.35
N ASP A 325 33.84 19.77 -2.55
CA ASP A 325 33.73 21.03 -1.80
C ASP A 325 33.03 20.89 -0.42
N GLU A 326 32.88 19.67 0.12
CA GLU A 326 32.22 19.37 1.40
C GLU A 326 30.74 19.79 1.49
N LYS A 327 30.05 19.93 0.35
CA LYS A 327 28.62 20.27 0.30
C LYS A 327 27.77 19.03 0.07
N VAL A 328 26.65 18.93 0.79
CA VAL A 328 25.64 17.91 0.55
C VAL A 328 25.01 18.13 -0.82
N ILE A 329 24.97 17.07 -1.62
CA ILE A 329 24.42 17.09 -2.96
C ILE A 329 22.92 16.80 -2.87
N SER A 330 22.13 17.67 -3.51
CA SER A 330 20.69 17.52 -3.66
C SER A 330 20.30 17.41 -5.13
N ASN A 331 19.03 17.12 -5.38
CA ASN A 331 18.48 17.10 -6.72
C ASN A 331 18.42 18.53 -7.30
N THR A 332 19.14 18.75 -8.38
CA THR A 332 19.22 20.03 -9.09
C THR A 332 19.06 19.81 -10.60
N THR A 333 19.18 20.86 -11.41
CA THR A 333 19.20 20.74 -12.87
C THR A 333 20.41 19.99 -13.41
N ARG A 334 21.45 19.77 -12.59
CA ARG A 334 22.72 19.12 -12.99
C ARG A 334 22.97 17.80 -12.28
N THR A 335 22.40 17.60 -11.09
CA THR A 335 22.63 16.43 -10.23
C THR A 335 21.32 15.75 -9.88
N VAL A 336 21.30 14.42 -9.92
CA VAL A 336 20.16 13.60 -9.53
C VAL A 336 20.66 12.49 -8.61
N VAL A 337 20.14 12.45 -7.39
CA VAL A 337 20.32 11.35 -6.45
C VAL A 337 19.07 10.47 -6.53
N HIS A 338 19.28 9.20 -6.86
CA HIS A 338 18.22 8.20 -6.97
C HIS A 338 17.99 7.49 -5.63
N ASP A 339 16.79 6.94 -5.43
CA ASP A 339 16.42 6.19 -4.22
C ASP A 339 17.29 4.94 -4.01
N ASN A 340 17.90 4.40 -5.07
CA ASN A 340 18.84 3.30 -5.00
C ASN A 340 20.26 3.71 -4.52
N GLY A 341 20.45 4.99 -4.16
CA GLY A 341 21.71 5.58 -3.68
C GLY A 341 22.67 6.04 -4.77
N THR A 342 22.31 5.92 -6.05
CA THR A 342 23.16 6.34 -7.18
C THR A 342 23.08 7.85 -7.39
N LEU A 343 24.23 8.50 -7.52
CA LEU A 343 24.35 9.90 -7.93
C LEU A 343 24.67 9.98 -9.43
N GLU A 344 23.83 10.69 -10.16
CA GLU A 344 24.08 11.10 -11.54
C GLU A 344 24.42 12.57 -11.63
N ILE A 345 25.51 12.88 -12.31
CA ILE A 345 25.88 14.22 -12.73
C ILE A 345 25.61 14.29 -14.24
N LEU A 346 24.59 15.03 -14.63
CA LEU A 346 24.09 15.08 -16.00
C LEU A 346 25.11 15.72 -16.96
N VAL A 347 25.79 16.76 -16.48
CA VAL A 347 26.84 17.48 -17.20
C VAL A 347 27.99 17.74 -16.23
N THR A 348 29.11 17.08 -16.46
CA THR A 348 30.35 17.25 -15.68
C THR A 348 31.07 18.55 -16.04
N THR A 349 31.68 19.15 -15.04
CA THR A 349 32.50 20.35 -15.14
C THR A 349 33.83 20.13 -14.43
N THR A 350 34.81 20.98 -14.71
CA THR A 350 36.13 20.93 -14.06
C THR A 350 36.08 21.05 -12.53
N LYS A 351 35.00 21.62 -11.97
CA LYS A 351 34.77 21.74 -10.53
C LYS A 351 34.34 20.45 -9.85
N ASP A 352 33.89 19.46 -10.63
CA ASP A 352 33.50 18.16 -10.10
C ASP A 352 34.70 17.22 -9.97
N ASP A 353 35.88 17.62 -10.42
CA ASP A 353 37.11 16.84 -10.23
C ASP A 353 37.45 16.78 -8.74
N GLY A 354 37.54 15.56 -8.19
CA GLY A 354 37.86 15.35 -6.80
C GLY A 354 37.23 14.09 -6.20
N THR A 355 37.24 14.03 -4.87
CA THR A 355 36.70 12.91 -4.10
C THR A 355 35.28 13.20 -3.64
N PHE A 356 34.33 12.38 -4.09
CA PHE A 356 32.98 12.36 -3.57
C PHE A 356 32.89 11.40 -2.40
N THR A 357 32.11 11.77 -1.39
CA THR A 357 31.87 10.91 -0.23
C THR A 357 30.44 10.40 -0.27
N CYS A 358 30.27 9.08 -0.29
CA CYS A 358 28.98 8.46 -0.07
C CYS A 358 28.85 8.10 1.41
N ILE A 359 27.76 8.54 2.03
CA ILE A 359 27.40 8.19 3.40
C ILE A 359 26.07 7.47 3.37
N ALA A 360 26.05 6.24 3.89
CA ALA A 360 24.85 5.46 4.12
C ALA A 360 24.56 5.46 5.62
N SER A 361 23.35 5.82 6.02
CA SER A 361 22.99 6.03 7.43
C SER A 361 21.65 5.41 7.77
N ASN A 362 21.53 4.92 8.99
CA ASN A 362 20.28 4.44 9.58
C ASN A 362 20.30 4.64 11.11
N PRO A 363 19.23 4.33 11.86
CA PRO A 363 19.19 4.50 13.32
C PRO A 363 20.27 3.73 14.11
N ALA A 364 20.89 2.69 13.55
CA ALA A 364 21.97 1.95 14.20
C ALA A 364 23.36 2.56 13.95
N GLY A 365 23.54 3.39 12.92
CA GLY A 365 24.81 4.07 12.67
C GLY A 365 24.97 4.56 11.24
N GLU A 366 26.22 4.85 10.87
CA GLU A 366 26.59 5.37 9.55
C GLU A 366 27.80 4.61 8.98
N SER A 367 27.86 4.53 7.67
CA SER A 367 28.95 3.91 6.91
C SER A 367 29.33 4.84 5.77
N THR A 368 30.63 5.02 5.58
CA THR A 368 31.16 6.03 4.66
C THR A 368 32.15 5.40 3.70
N THR A 369 32.07 5.76 2.42
CA THR A 369 33.07 5.41 1.41
C THR A 369 33.38 6.60 0.51
N PHE A 370 34.50 6.52 -0.20
CA PHE A 370 35.02 7.57 -1.06
C PHE A 370 35.05 7.12 -2.51
N VAL A 371 34.76 8.05 -3.42
CA VAL A 371 34.72 7.84 -4.86
C VAL A 371 35.53 8.91 -5.55
N GLU A 372 36.58 8.53 -6.26
CA GLU A 372 37.44 9.47 -6.99
C GLU A 372 36.86 9.72 -8.40
N LEU A 373 36.45 10.96 -8.69
CA LEU A 373 36.02 11.39 -10.01
C LEU A 373 37.10 12.29 -10.62
N SER A 374 37.67 11.91 -11.77
CA SER A 374 38.58 12.78 -12.50
C SER A 374 38.00 13.19 -13.86
N ILE A 375 38.10 14.49 -14.17
CA ILE A 375 37.53 15.10 -15.37
C ILE A 375 38.63 15.36 -16.40
N ILE A 376 38.47 14.77 -17.58
CA ILE A 376 39.40 14.96 -18.70
C ILE A 376 38.92 16.14 -19.55
N HIS A 377 39.76 17.17 -19.71
CA HIS A 377 39.49 18.29 -20.61
C HIS A 377 39.72 17.90 -22.08
N LEU A 378 38.88 18.44 -22.98
CA LEU A 378 39.15 18.39 -24.42
C LEU A 378 40.22 19.43 -24.78
N PRO A 379 41.29 19.09 -25.54
CA PRO A 379 42.26 20.09 -25.98
C PRO A 379 41.61 21.06 -26.98
N HIS A 380 41.56 22.34 -26.63
CA HIS A 380 41.20 23.41 -27.56
C HIS A 380 42.34 23.62 -28.56
N LEU A 381 42.15 23.23 -29.82
CA LEU A 381 43.10 23.47 -30.89
C LEU A 381 43.11 24.97 -31.25
N SER A 382 44.04 25.73 -30.67
CA SER A 382 44.29 27.12 -31.03
C SER A 382 45.10 27.19 -32.34
N ASN A 383 44.60 28.01 -33.26
CA ASN A 383 45.08 28.13 -34.63
C ASN A 383 46.33 29.03 -34.69
N ILE A 384 47.51 28.48 -35.01
CA ILE A 384 48.71 29.27 -35.33
C ILE A 384 49.38 28.71 -36.60
N THR A 385 49.18 29.42 -37.70
CA THR A 385 50.00 29.36 -38.92
C THR A 385 51.22 30.26 -38.76
N HIS A 386 52.44 29.71 -38.83
CA HIS A 386 53.51 30.18 -39.74
C HIS A 386 54.82 29.38 -39.58
N ASN A 387 55.18 28.69 -40.66
CA ASN A 387 56.50 28.42 -41.26
C ASN A 387 57.75 28.28 -40.39
N VAL A 388 58.29 27.05 -40.29
CA VAL A 388 59.75 26.80 -40.23
C VAL A 388 60.10 25.48 -40.93
N HIS A 389 61.12 25.51 -41.79
CA HIS A 389 62.08 24.42 -42.04
C HIS A 389 63.47 25.06 -42.23
N PRO A 390 64.63 24.40 -41.98
CA PRO A 390 64.86 22.94 -41.93
C PRO A 390 65.58 22.39 -40.68
N GLU A 391 65.55 21.06 -40.60
CA GLU A 391 66.11 20.08 -39.63
C GLU A 391 67.65 20.14 -39.39
N PRO A 392 68.22 19.49 -38.34
CA PRO A 392 68.36 18.01 -38.29
C PRO A 392 68.08 17.32 -36.93
N ASP A 393 67.61 16.08 -37.07
CA ASP A 393 67.39 14.96 -36.12
C ASP A 393 68.61 14.58 -35.22
N PRO A 394 68.51 13.68 -34.19
CA PRO A 394 67.54 12.56 -34.05
C PRO A 394 67.01 12.24 -32.63
N GLY A 395 65.86 11.53 -32.55
CA GLY A 395 65.53 10.78 -31.33
C GLY A 395 64.09 10.27 -31.18
N SER A 396 63.80 9.13 -31.82
CA SER A 396 62.96 8.03 -31.31
C SER A 396 61.53 8.31 -30.80
N SER A 397 60.51 7.85 -31.54
CA SER A 397 59.73 6.61 -31.26
C SER A 397 58.36 6.65 -31.96
N ASP A 398 57.98 5.50 -32.53
CA ASP A 398 56.64 4.96 -32.71
C ASP A 398 55.52 5.65 -33.53
N ILE A 399 55.18 4.94 -34.62
CA ILE A 399 53.85 4.47 -35.07
C ILE A 399 52.76 5.52 -35.40
N THR A 400 52.46 5.70 -36.68
CA THR A 400 51.23 5.23 -37.37
C THR A 400 51.17 5.74 -38.81
N GLY A 401 50.60 4.94 -39.71
CA GLY A 401 50.30 5.35 -41.09
C GLY A 401 49.07 4.62 -41.61
N SER A 402 47.90 5.16 -41.30
CA SER A 402 46.65 4.92 -42.04
C SER A 402 46.79 5.47 -43.47
N THR A 403 46.17 4.81 -44.44
CA THR A 403 45.87 5.44 -45.73
C THR A 403 44.40 5.21 -46.09
N LYS A 404 43.65 6.31 -46.11
CA LYS A 404 42.53 6.53 -47.05
C LYS A 404 43.11 7.06 -48.37
N PRO A 405 42.37 6.97 -49.49
CA PRO A 405 41.71 8.19 -49.97
C PRO A 405 40.32 7.97 -50.59
N ALA A 406 39.70 9.10 -50.92
CA ALA A 406 38.28 9.31 -51.27
C ALA A 406 37.97 9.37 -52.78
N ALA A 407 36.65 9.37 -53.06
CA ALA A 407 35.89 10.09 -54.09
C ALA A 407 35.50 9.43 -55.44
N ASN A 408 34.18 9.23 -55.56
CA ASN A 408 33.22 9.53 -56.67
C ASN A 408 33.44 9.01 -58.11
N ALA A 409 32.51 8.17 -58.60
CA ALA A 409 31.80 8.32 -59.89
C ALA A 409 30.73 7.22 -60.10
N ALA A 410 29.69 7.55 -60.88
CA ALA A 410 28.45 6.82 -61.12
C ALA A 410 28.55 5.54 -61.98
N ASN A 411 27.64 4.58 -61.77
CA ASN A 411 26.71 3.98 -62.75
C ASN A 411 26.21 2.57 -62.35
N ASN A 412 25.05 2.25 -62.92
CA ASN A 412 24.20 1.07 -62.75
C ASN A 412 24.85 -0.33 -62.76
N ALA A 413 24.08 -1.25 -62.18
CA ALA A 413 23.91 -2.65 -62.56
C ALA A 413 24.92 -3.70 -62.04
N SER A 414 24.33 -4.62 -61.27
CA SER A 414 24.60 -6.06 -61.15
C SER A 414 26.01 -6.56 -60.78
N ASP A 415 25.96 -7.53 -59.88
CA ASP A 415 26.85 -8.68 -59.76
C ASP A 415 28.08 -8.62 -58.84
N THR A 416 27.88 -9.30 -57.70
CA THR A 416 28.76 -10.35 -57.18
C THR A 416 30.27 -10.10 -57.25
N LYS A 417 30.82 -9.46 -56.20
CA LYS A 417 32.08 -9.83 -55.53
C LYS A 417 32.42 -8.84 -54.40
N GLY A 418 32.17 -9.25 -53.15
CA GLY A 418 32.53 -8.46 -51.97
C GLY A 418 32.39 -9.21 -50.63
N PHE A 419 32.41 -10.55 -50.63
CA PHE A 419 32.45 -11.37 -49.42
C PHE A 419 33.86 -11.93 -49.20
N GLN A 420 34.81 -11.06 -48.85
CA GLN A 420 36.06 -11.47 -48.23
C GLN A 420 36.47 -10.37 -47.22
N ASN A 421 36.63 -10.77 -45.95
CA ASN A 421 37.11 -10.01 -44.78
C ASN A 421 36.14 -9.31 -43.82
N ARG A 422 34.94 -9.87 -43.57
CA ARG A 422 34.32 -9.75 -42.23
C ARG A 422 34.51 -11.06 -41.47
N ARG A 423 35.29 -11.06 -40.38
CA ARG A 423 35.58 -12.26 -39.56
C ARG A 423 34.38 -12.74 -38.74
N VAL A 424 33.39 -11.86 -38.55
CA VAL A 424 32.10 -12.11 -37.89
C VAL A 424 31.01 -11.55 -38.82
N ALA A 425 29.93 -12.30 -39.04
CA ALA A 425 28.81 -11.92 -39.87
C ALA A 425 27.48 -12.34 -39.22
N ALA A 426 26.45 -11.51 -39.35
CA ALA A 426 25.06 -11.87 -39.05
C ALA A 426 24.38 -12.38 -40.33
N LEU A 427 23.68 -13.50 -40.24
CA LEU A 427 22.97 -14.20 -41.30
C LEU A 427 21.55 -14.52 -40.81
N ASP A 428 20.60 -14.68 -41.74
CA ASP A 428 19.22 -15.08 -41.45
C ASP A 428 18.57 -14.25 -40.32
N VAL A 429 18.66 -12.91 -40.42
CA VAL A 429 18.07 -11.97 -39.45
C VAL A 429 16.56 -11.90 -39.68
N THR A 430 15.77 -12.23 -38.65
CA THR A 430 14.30 -12.14 -38.64
C THR A 430 13.83 -11.04 -37.68
N SER A 431 12.52 -10.94 -37.43
CA SER A 431 11.96 -10.03 -36.41
C SER A 431 12.38 -10.37 -34.98
N ASN A 432 12.82 -11.59 -34.71
CA ASN A 432 13.10 -12.07 -33.35
C ASN A 432 14.35 -12.97 -33.22
N SER A 433 15.11 -13.17 -34.30
CA SER A 433 16.30 -14.03 -34.28
C SER A 433 17.36 -13.60 -35.29
N ALA A 434 18.61 -14.00 -35.05
CA ALA A 434 19.72 -13.79 -35.97
C ALA A 434 20.83 -14.83 -35.77
N VAL A 435 21.46 -15.30 -36.86
CA VAL A 435 22.55 -16.26 -36.82
C VAL A 435 23.90 -15.56 -36.94
N ILE A 436 24.70 -15.58 -35.88
CA ILE A 436 26.04 -14.98 -35.85
C ILE A 436 27.07 -16.05 -36.22
N LYS A 437 27.85 -15.84 -37.27
CA LYS A 437 28.85 -16.78 -37.78
C LYS A 437 30.24 -16.14 -37.81
N TRP A 438 31.26 -16.87 -37.41
CA TRP A 438 32.65 -16.38 -37.40
C TRP A 438 33.66 -17.41 -37.90
N SER A 439 34.79 -16.91 -38.38
CA SER A 439 35.92 -17.74 -38.80
C SER A 439 37.13 -17.51 -37.90
N ALA A 440 37.58 -18.55 -37.22
CA ALA A 440 38.84 -18.51 -36.47
C ALA A 440 40.03 -18.52 -37.44
N SER A 441 40.94 -17.55 -37.30
CA SER A 441 42.16 -17.49 -38.11
C SER A 441 43.08 -18.66 -37.78
N LYS A 442 43.80 -19.21 -38.79
CA LYS A 442 44.84 -20.23 -38.61
C LYS A 442 46.01 -19.79 -37.70
N MET A 443 46.06 -18.51 -37.32
CA MET A 443 47.10 -17.93 -36.46
C MET A 443 46.76 -17.89 -34.95
N LEU A 444 45.63 -18.48 -34.52
CA LEU A 444 45.28 -18.59 -33.11
C LEU A 444 45.71 -19.97 -32.55
N PRO A 445 46.56 -20.03 -31.51
CA PRO A 445 46.81 -21.25 -30.74
C PRO A 445 45.50 -21.78 -30.15
N SER A 446 45.44 -23.09 -29.85
CA SER A 446 44.28 -23.86 -29.37
C SER A 446 43.22 -23.03 -28.61
N VAL A 447 42.18 -22.59 -29.33
CA VAL A 447 41.07 -21.83 -28.72
C VAL A 447 40.34 -22.73 -27.75
N ARG A 448 40.15 -22.26 -26.51
CA ARG A 448 39.50 -23.00 -25.43
C ARG A 448 37.98 -22.82 -25.45
N MET A 449 37.53 -21.60 -25.74
CA MET A 449 36.11 -21.23 -25.82
C MET A 449 35.94 -19.89 -26.52
N TYR A 450 34.74 -19.60 -27.01
CA TYR A 450 34.36 -18.28 -27.52
C TYR A 450 33.43 -17.58 -26.53
N GLN A 451 33.50 -16.26 -26.50
CA GLN A 451 32.55 -15.41 -25.79
C GLN A 451 31.84 -14.53 -26.81
N ILE A 452 30.52 -14.58 -26.85
CA ILE A 452 29.69 -13.64 -27.60
C ILE A 452 29.09 -12.63 -26.64
N GLN A 453 29.14 -11.35 -27.00
CA GLN A 453 28.56 -10.23 -26.26
C GLN A 453 27.62 -9.47 -27.18
N TYR A 454 26.45 -9.08 -26.68
CA TYR A 454 25.50 -8.27 -27.42
C TYR A 454 24.67 -7.34 -26.53
N ASN A 455 24.32 -6.18 -27.05
CA ASN A 455 23.38 -5.22 -26.44
C ASN A 455 22.37 -4.73 -27.49
N SER A 456 21.25 -4.19 -27.03
CA SER A 456 20.18 -3.64 -27.87
C SER A 456 20.15 -2.12 -27.75
N SER A 457 19.76 -1.41 -28.80
CA SER A 457 19.49 0.03 -28.74
C SER A 457 18.33 0.40 -27.82
N SER A 458 17.48 -0.58 -27.45
CA SER A 458 16.36 -0.41 -26.53
C SER A 458 16.69 -0.77 -25.07
N ASP A 459 17.83 -1.42 -24.83
CA ASP A 459 18.26 -1.91 -23.50
C ASP A 459 19.80 -1.96 -23.43
N ASP A 460 20.38 -1.12 -22.57
CA ASP A 460 21.83 -1.00 -22.35
C ASP A 460 22.44 -2.18 -21.54
N THR A 461 21.67 -3.25 -21.32
CA THR A 461 22.15 -4.47 -20.65
C THR A 461 23.04 -5.30 -21.59
N LEU A 462 24.35 -5.35 -21.32
CA LEU A 462 25.30 -6.20 -22.05
C LEU A 462 25.09 -7.69 -21.71
N MET A 463 24.50 -8.43 -22.63
CA MET A 463 24.32 -9.86 -22.54
C MET A 463 25.55 -10.59 -23.07
N TYR A 464 26.02 -11.63 -22.37
CA TYR A 464 27.13 -12.45 -22.83
C TYR A 464 26.86 -13.94 -22.68
N ARG A 465 27.45 -14.75 -23.58
CA ARG A 465 27.41 -16.21 -23.51
C ARG A 465 28.75 -16.83 -23.85
N MET A 466 29.07 -17.90 -23.14
CA MET A 466 30.25 -18.72 -23.37
C MET A 466 29.89 -19.89 -24.28
N LEU A 467 30.69 -20.09 -25.33
CA LEU A 467 30.46 -21.10 -26.36
C LEU A 467 31.65 -22.06 -26.44
N PRO A 468 31.43 -23.37 -26.69
CA PRO A 468 32.50 -24.33 -26.89
C PRO A 468 33.46 -23.94 -28.03
N SER A 469 34.72 -24.36 -27.94
CA SER A 469 35.74 -24.12 -28.98
C SER A 469 35.42 -24.72 -30.35
N SER A 470 34.51 -25.70 -30.42
CA SER A 470 34.01 -26.27 -31.68
C SER A 470 33.00 -25.37 -32.40
N SER A 471 32.49 -24.33 -31.73
CA SER A 471 31.44 -23.45 -32.26
C SER A 471 32.01 -22.50 -33.32
N LYS A 472 31.35 -22.44 -34.47
CA LYS A 472 31.64 -21.47 -35.55
C LYS A 472 30.46 -20.54 -35.86
N SER A 473 29.33 -20.79 -35.21
CA SER A 473 28.10 -20.01 -35.32
C SER A 473 27.28 -20.11 -34.04
N PHE A 474 26.44 -19.11 -33.79
CA PHE A 474 25.52 -19.05 -32.67
C PHE A 474 24.21 -18.37 -33.10
N VAL A 475 23.07 -18.93 -32.70
CA VAL A 475 21.74 -18.36 -33.00
C VAL A 475 21.28 -17.53 -31.81
N LEU A 476 21.08 -16.24 -32.04
CA LEU A 476 20.42 -15.33 -31.11
C LEU A 476 18.91 -15.44 -31.34
N ASN A 477 18.15 -15.72 -30.27
CA ASN A 477 16.69 -15.83 -30.30
C ASN A 477 16.08 -14.82 -29.31
N ASN A 478 14.78 -14.56 -29.43
CA ASN A 478 14.01 -13.62 -28.59
C ASN A 478 14.56 -12.18 -28.68
N LEU A 479 14.96 -11.76 -29.87
CA LEU A 479 15.32 -10.37 -30.17
C LEU A 479 14.04 -9.52 -30.27
N LEU A 480 14.14 -8.24 -29.98
CA LEU A 480 13.07 -7.26 -30.12
C LEU A 480 12.97 -6.83 -31.58
N SER A 481 11.79 -6.91 -32.18
CA SER A 481 11.55 -6.50 -33.56
C SER A 481 11.82 -5.01 -33.76
N GLY A 482 12.44 -4.65 -34.88
CA GLY A 482 12.81 -3.26 -35.20
C GLY A 482 13.91 -2.64 -34.32
N ALA A 483 14.58 -3.42 -33.46
CA ALA A 483 15.69 -2.92 -32.63
C ALA A 483 17.06 -3.14 -33.30
N MET A 484 18.03 -2.28 -32.98
CA MET A 484 19.41 -2.39 -33.46
C MET A 484 20.26 -3.13 -32.41
N TYR A 485 21.09 -4.07 -32.87
CA TYR A 485 21.94 -4.90 -32.03
C TYR A 485 23.40 -4.76 -32.42
N ASP A 486 24.26 -4.52 -31.44
CA ASP A 486 25.71 -4.58 -31.58
C ASP A 486 26.21 -5.89 -30.98
N VAL A 487 26.91 -6.71 -31.77
CA VAL A 487 27.36 -8.04 -31.36
C VAL A 487 28.85 -8.23 -31.59
N CYS A 488 29.59 -8.60 -30.54
CA CYS A 488 31.03 -8.87 -30.59
C CYS A 488 31.34 -10.33 -30.24
N VAL A 489 32.26 -10.96 -30.97
CA VAL A 489 32.76 -12.31 -30.69
C VAL A 489 34.23 -12.25 -30.31
N MET A 490 34.58 -12.89 -29.20
CA MET A 490 35.95 -13.01 -28.69
C MET A 490 36.37 -14.48 -28.59
N ALA A 491 37.63 -14.77 -28.85
CA ALA A 491 38.25 -16.06 -28.62
C ALA A 491 39.06 -16.03 -27.33
N ILE A 492 38.88 -17.05 -26.49
CA ILE A 492 39.65 -17.25 -25.27
C ILE A 492 40.61 -18.42 -25.53
N TYR A 493 41.91 -18.17 -25.35
CA TYR A 493 42.96 -19.16 -25.58
C TYR A 493 43.98 -19.11 -24.45
N ASP A 494 44.67 -20.22 -24.24
CA ASP A 494 45.77 -20.28 -23.27
C ASP A 494 47.03 -19.75 -23.96
N ASP A 495 47.63 -18.69 -23.40
CA ASP A 495 48.86 -18.14 -23.93
C ASP A 495 50.06 -19.02 -23.54
N VAL A 496 50.71 -19.61 -24.54
CA VAL A 496 51.84 -20.53 -24.39
C VAL A 496 53.05 -19.85 -23.73
N SER A 497 53.11 -18.51 -23.75
CA SER A 497 54.22 -17.74 -23.17
C SER A 497 54.01 -17.34 -21.70
N THR A 498 52.77 -17.10 -21.28
CA THR A 498 52.46 -16.55 -19.93
C THR A 498 51.69 -17.51 -19.03
N SER A 499 51.24 -18.68 -19.55
CA SER A 499 50.36 -19.63 -18.84
C SER A 499 49.04 -19.05 -18.31
N LEU A 500 48.68 -17.82 -18.73
CA LEU A 500 47.44 -17.13 -18.39
C LEU A 500 46.43 -17.24 -19.54
N THR A 501 45.15 -17.19 -19.20
CA THR A 501 44.06 -17.15 -20.18
C THR A 501 44.02 -15.76 -20.83
N ALA A 502 44.27 -15.69 -22.14
CA ALA A 502 44.18 -14.46 -22.92
C ALA A 502 42.88 -14.42 -23.73
N THR A 503 42.29 -13.23 -23.86
CA THR A 503 41.10 -12.99 -24.69
C THR A 503 41.47 -12.13 -25.90
N ARG A 504 40.96 -12.50 -27.08
CA ARG A 504 41.17 -11.73 -28.32
C ARG A 504 39.86 -11.51 -29.04
N LEU A 505 39.57 -10.25 -29.38
CA LEU A 505 38.43 -9.88 -30.20
C LEU A 505 38.59 -10.43 -31.63
N LEU A 506 37.64 -11.24 -32.08
CA LEU A 506 37.58 -11.73 -33.46
C LEU A 506 36.91 -10.71 -34.39
N GLY A 507 35.91 -10.00 -33.89
CA GLY A 507 35.22 -8.93 -34.61
C GLY A 507 33.87 -8.59 -33.98
N CYS A 508 33.31 -7.46 -34.40
CA CYS A 508 31.96 -7.04 -34.04
C CYS A 508 31.12 -6.81 -35.31
N ILE A 509 29.81 -6.95 -35.19
CA ILE A 509 28.83 -6.70 -36.23
C ILE A 509 27.61 -6.02 -35.64
N ASP A 510 27.10 -5.03 -36.35
CA ASP A 510 25.86 -4.33 -36.12
C ASP A 510 24.78 -4.83 -37.10
N PHE A 511 23.57 -5.07 -36.61
CA PHE A 511 22.41 -5.39 -37.46
C PHE A 511 21.10 -4.92 -36.82
N ILE A 512 20.07 -4.77 -37.65
CA ILE A 512 18.71 -4.38 -37.24
C ILE A 512 17.78 -5.55 -37.53
N THR A 513 16.98 -5.96 -36.55
CA THR A 513 15.93 -6.98 -36.73
C THR A 513 14.77 -6.47 -37.56
N GLU A 514 14.12 -7.35 -38.32
CA GLU A 514 12.96 -6.98 -39.15
C GLU A 514 11.78 -6.46 -38.29
N GLU A 515 10.97 -5.56 -38.85
CA GLU A 515 9.75 -5.09 -38.19
C GLU A 515 8.62 -6.12 -38.36
N GLU A 516 8.10 -6.63 -37.24
CA GLU A 516 6.92 -7.49 -37.27
C GLU A 516 5.67 -6.61 -37.33
N TYR A 517 5.13 -6.42 -38.54
CA TYR A 517 3.80 -5.84 -38.70
C TYR A 517 2.78 -6.83 -38.14
N ILE A 518 2.24 -6.52 -36.96
CA ILE A 518 1.00 -7.15 -36.48
C ILE A 518 -0.10 -6.70 -37.44
N GLN A 519 -0.34 -7.50 -38.48
CA GLN A 519 -1.55 -7.39 -39.27
C GLN A 519 -2.70 -7.69 -38.30
N CYS A 520 -3.36 -6.65 -37.81
CA CYS A 520 -4.59 -6.76 -37.02
C CYS A 520 -5.70 -7.39 -37.88
N SER A 521 -5.62 -8.70 -38.09
CA SER A 521 -6.77 -9.49 -38.49
C SER A 521 -7.65 -9.63 -37.25
N SER A 522 -8.81 -8.98 -37.28
CA SER A 522 -9.88 -9.25 -36.33
C SER A 522 -10.16 -10.75 -36.30
N MET A 523 -9.80 -11.43 -35.22
CA MET A 523 -10.30 -12.79 -35.01
C MET A 523 -11.81 -12.69 -34.80
N PRO A 524 -12.63 -13.49 -35.53
CA PRO A 524 -14.04 -13.55 -35.25
C PRO A 524 -14.22 -14.08 -33.83
N SER A 525 -15.09 -13.43 -33.07
CA SER A 525 -15.51 -13.82 -31.73
C SER A 525 -15.86 -15.32 -31.68
N GLN A 526 -14.93 -16.13 -31.16
CA GLN A 526 -15.24 -17.52 -30.86
C GLN A 526 -16.15 -17.57 -29.63
N PHE A 527 -17.41 -17.83 -29.93
CA PHE A 527 -18.55 -18.19 -29.11
C PHE A 527 -18.28 -19.42 -28.21
N ILE A 528 -17.30 -19.36 -27.30
CA ILE A 528 -16.97 -20.46 -26.37
C ILE A 528 -17.08 -20.01 -24.89
N GLY A 529 -17.05 -18.71 -24.61
CA GLY A 529 -17.26 -18.18 -23.24
C GLY A 529 -18.71 -18.28 -22.74
N GLY A 530 -19.69 -18.04 -23.61
CA GLY A 530 -21.11 -17.99 -23.21
C GLY A 530 -21.70 -19.36 -22.85
N THR A 531 -21.35 -20.41 -23.60
CA THR A 531 -21.85 -21.77 -23.35
C THR A 531 -21.19 -22.41 -22.13
N MET A 532 -19.90 -22.15 -21.88
CA MET A 532 -19.21 -22.60 -20.66
C MET A 532 -19.81 -21.96 -19.40
N ILE A 533 -20.16 -20.67 -19.43
CA ILE A 533 -20.79 -19.99 -18.30
C ILE A 533 -22.21 -20.52 -18.02
N ILE A 534 -23.00 -20.80 -19.06
CA ILE A 534 -24.35 -21.37 -18.90
C ILE A 534 -24.28 -22.81 -18.37
N VAL A 535 -23.34 -23.63 -18.84
CA VAL A 535 -23.19 -25.01 -18.38
C VAL A 535 -22.71 -25.08 -16.93
N ILE A 536 -21.69 -24.29 -16.58
CA ILE A 536 -21.17 -24.24 -15.20
C ILE A 536 -22.22 -23.66 -14.24
N GLY A 537 -22.90 -22.58 -14.65
CA GLY A 537 -24.00 -22.00 -13.87
C GLY A 537 -25.17 -22.97 -13.67
N GLY A 538 -25.54 -23.73 -14.71
CA GLY A 538 -26.60 -24.74 -14.64
C GLY A 538 -26.27 -25.89 -13.70
N ILE A 539 -25.02 -26.38 -13.70
CA ILE A 539 -24.56 -27.43 -12.79
C ILE A 539 -24.63 -26.96 -11.33
N ILE A 540 -24.19 -25.73 -11.05
CA ILE A 540 -24.23 -25.16 -9.69
C ILE A 540 -25.67 -25.05 -9.18
N VAL A 541 -26.59 -24.51 -10.00
CA VAL A 541 -28.00 -24.34 -9.62
C VAL A 541 -28.68 -25.70 -9.40
N ALA A 542 -28.43 -26.68 -10.27
CA ALA A 542 -28.98 -28.03 -10.10
C ALA A 542 -28.45 -28.70 -8.82
N SER A 543 -27.16 -28.55 -8.52
CA SER A 543 -26.53 -29.09 -7.31
C SER A 543 -27.13 -28.49 -6.04
N LEU A 544 -27.36 -27.18 -6.03
CA LEU A 544 -27.98 -26.47 -4.91
C LEU A 544 -29.44 -26.88 -4.70
N LEU A 545 -30.22 -27.04 -5.78
CA LEU A 545 -31.60 -27.50 -5.69
C LEU A 545 -31.71 -28.91 -5.13
N VAL A 546 -30.84 -29.84 -5.57
CA VAL A 546 -30.80 -31.20 -5.03
C VAL A 546 -30.45 -31.18 -3.54
N PHE A 547 -29.48 -30.37 -3.12
CA PHE A 547 -29.11 -30.22 -1.71
C PHE A 547 -30.27 -29.68 -0.85
N ILE A 548 -30.98 -28.67 -1.34
CA ILE A 548 -32.17 -28.11 -0.66
C ILE A 548 -33.29 -29.17 -0.55
N ILE A 549 -33.54 -29.94 -1.60
CA ILE A 549 -34.56 -31.02 -1.58
C ILE A 549 -34.16 -32.10 -0.56
N ILE A 550 -32.89 -32.50 -0.50
CA ILE A 550 -32.40 -33.47 0.49
C ILE A 550 -32.60 -32.94 1.92
N LEU A 551 -32.30 -31.65 2.17
CA LEU A 551 -32.55 -31.01 3.45
C LEU A 551 -34.04 -30.95 3.79
N MET A 552 -34.91 -30.64 2.82
CA MET A 552 -36.36 -30.62 3.03
C MET A 552 -36.92 -32.02 3.30
N ILE A 553 -36.39 -33.08 2.66
CA ILE A 553 -36.77 -34.47 2.94
C ILE A 553 -36.31 -34.88 4.34
N ARG A 554 -35.06 -34.57 4.72
CA ARG A 554 -34.54 -34.81 6.07
C ARG A 554 -35.35 -34.07 7.13
N TYR A 555 -35.75 -32.83 6.84
CA TYR A 555 -36.59 -32.03 7.73
C TYR A 555 -38.00 -32.59 7.84
N LYS A 556 -38.59 -33.08 6.74
CA LYS A 556 -39.92 -33.70 6.72
C LYS A 556 -39.96 -35.07 7.40
N VAL A 557 -38.85 -35.82 7.40
CA VAL A 557 -38.70 -37.08 8.15
C VAL A 557 -38.61 -36.83 9.66
N CYS A 558 -38.11 -35.67 10.10
CA CYS A 558 -38.11 -35.26 11.51
C CYS A 558 -39.41 -34.57 11.96
N ALA A 559 -40.32 -34.23 11.05
CA ALA A 559 -41.47 -33.35 11.32
C ALA A 559 -42.85 -34.00 11.15
N ASN A 560 -42.97 -35.33 11.29
CA ASN A 560 -44.28 -35.98 11.42
C ASN A 560 -44.52 -36.49 12.85
N PRO A 561 -45.41 -35.86 13.63
CA PRO A 561 -45.88 -36.37 14.91
C PRO A 561 -47.07 -37.30 14.68
N SER A 562 -47.04 -38.51 15.25
CA SER A 562 -48.23 -39.35 15.35
C SER A 562 -48.24 -40.03 16.72
N ALA A 563 -49.36 -39.82 17.40
CA ALA A 563 -49.58 -40.03 18.81
C ALA A 563 -49.68 -41.51 19.22
N GLY A 564 -49.28 -41.76 20.47
CA GLY A 564 -49.95 -42.72 21.37
C GLY A 564 -49.35 -44.12 21.46
N LYS A 565 -48.62 -44.37 22.56
CA LYS A 565 -49.05 -45.23 23.69
C LYS A 565 -47.83 -45.67 24.51
N ILE A 566 -47.91 -45.44 25.82
CA ILE A 566 -47.12 -46.12 26.85
C ILE A 566 -47.70 -47.55 26.98
N PRO A 567 -46.86 -48.61 27.02
CA PRO A 567 -46.56 -49.32 28.28
C PRO A 567 -45.07 -49.69 28.37
N GLU A 568 -44.41 -49.41 29.49
CA GLU A 568 -44.36 -50.20 30.75
C GLU A 568 -43.14 -51.13 30.79
N VAL A 569 -42.41 -50.99 31.89
CA VAL A 569 -41.10 -51.54 32.20
C VAL A 569 -41.18 -53.05 32.46
N ARG A 570 -40.19 -53.82 31.99
CA ARG A 570 -39.69 -54.97 32.76
C ARG A 570 -38.20 -55.21 32.55
N SER A 571 -37.52 -55.15 33.70
CA SER A 571 -36.11 -55.43 33.98
C SER A 571 -35.69 -56.86 33.60
N VAL A 572 -34.48 -57.02 33.08
CA VAL A 572 -33.63 -58.19 33.36
C VAL A 572 -32.17 -57.73 33.48
N TYR A 573 -31.58 -58.06 34.63
CA TYR A 573 -30.17 -57.89 34.96
C TYR A 573 -29.30 -59.07 34.49
N ALA A 574 -28.01 -58.76 34.38
CA ALA A 574 -26.83 -59.65 34.56
C ALA A 574 -26.29 -60.39 33.32
N PRO A 575 -25.02 -60.87 33.37
CA PRO A 575 -23.81 -60.18 33.81
C PRO A 575 -22.62 -60.39 32.84
N THR A 576 -21.54 -59.66 33.09
CA THR A 576 -20.23 -59.73 32.44
C THR A 576 -19.48 -61.04 32.68
N ARG A 577 -18.71 -61.49 31.68
CA ARG A 577 -17.46 -62.24 31.86
C ARG A 577 -16.53 -62.09 30.65
N GLU A 578 -15.27 -61.78 30.95
CA GLU A 578 -14.10 -61.72 30.06
C GLU A 578 -13.73 -63.09 29.49
N ILE A 579 -12.97 -63.11 28.38
CA ILE A 579 -11.61 -63.70 28.26
C ILE A 579 -11.07 -63.60 26.81
N GLN A 580 -9.84 -63.07 26.72
CA GLN A 580 -8.70 -63.24 25.80
C GLN A 580 -8.85 -63.86 24.37
N GLY A 581 -8.12 -63.25 23.42
CA GLY A 581 -7.21 -64.02 22.54
C GLY A 581 -7.17 -63.71 21.04
N PHE A 582 -6.16 -62.91 20.65
CA PHE A 582 -5.27 -63.07 19.47
C PHE A 582 -5.74 -62.92 17.99
N GLN A 583 -5.01 -61.99 17.33
CA GLN A 583 -4.47 -61.94 15.96
C GLN A 583 -5.33 -61.60 14.71
N GLY A 584 -5.06 -60.39 14.17
CA GLY A 584 -4.48 -60.24 12.84
C GLY A 584 -5.34 -59.56 11.75
N GLY A 585 -4.90 -58.40 11.24
CA GLY A 585 -5.27 -57.90 9.90
C GLY A 585 -5.76 -56.46 9.82
N GLN A 586 -5.02 -55.62 9.09
CA GLN A 586 -5.17 -54.17 8.92
C GLN A 586 -6.43 -53.75 8.13
N GLN A 587 -7.05 -52.63 8.50
CA GLN A 587 -7.47 -51.59 7.55
C GLN A 587 -7.78 -50.26 8.27
N HIS A 588 -7.14 -49.18 7.81
CA HIS A 588 -7.42 -47.81 8.21
C HIS A 588 -8.81 -47.38 7.72
N GLN A 589 -9.67 -46.91 8.62
CA GLN A 589 -10.79 -46.05 8.28
C GLN A 589 -10.96 -44.97 9.35
N PHE A 590 -10.66 -43.73 8.98
CA PHE A 590 -10.92 -42.55 9.80
C PHE A 590 -12.44 -42.32 9.84
N SER A 591 -13.01 -42.34 11.05
CA SER A 591 -14.39 -41.94 11.33
C SER A 591 -14.37 -40.80 12.35
N CYS A 592 -15.03 -39.69 12.01
CA CYS A 592 -15.27 -38.59 12.93
C CYS A 592 -16.02 -39.07 14.18
N LYS A 593 -15.46 -38.80 15.36
CA LYS A 593 -16.13 -38.83 16.65
C LYS A 593 -16.01 -37.44 17.27
N LEU A 594 -17.14 -36.78 17.47
CA LEU A 594 -17.28 -35.66 18.40
C LEU A 594 -17.63 -36.29 19.76
N MET A 595 -16.80 -36.06 20.78
CA MET A 595 -17.14 -36.40 22.17
C MET A 595 -17.48 -35.13 22.92
N VAL A 596 -18.63 -35.18 23.60
CA VAL A 596 -19.07 -34.28 24.67
C VAL A 596 -18.94 -35.08 25.97
N GLN A 597 -18.44 -34.47 27.03
CA GLN A 597 -18.63 -34.89 28.42
C GLN A 597 -18.46 -33.63 29.31
N GLU A 598 -19.52 -32.99 29.81
CA GLU A 598 -20.38 -33.28 30.99
C GLU A 598 -19.69 -33.11 32.36
N GLU A 599 -20.25 -32.21 33.20
CA GLU A 599 -20.55 -32.46 34.63
C GLU A 599 -21.63 -31.46 35.14
N GLY A 600 -22.58 -31.98 35.95
CA GLY A 600 -23.80 -31.30 36.48
C GLY A 600 -23.64 -30.67 37.89
N GLN A 601 -24.37 -29.58 38.22
CA GLN A 601 -25.67 -29.45 38.96
C GLN A 601 -25.58 -29.61 40.51
N PRO A 602 -26.57 -29.13 41.35
CA PRO A 602 -27.76 -28.25 41.16
C PRO A 602 -27.80 -27.07 42.21
N SER A 603 -28.74 -26.10 42.29
CA SER A 603 -30.19 -26.22 42.64
C SER A 603 -31.00 -24.89 42.54
N SER A 604 -32.26 -25.04 42.11
CA SER A 604 -33.55 -24.28 42.26
C SER A 604 -33.64 -23.03 43.16
N SER A 605 -34.50 -22.02 42.92
CA SER A 605 -35.96 -22.11 42.67
C SER A 605 -36.63 -20.79 42.19
N ASP A 606 -37.66 -20.94 41.35
CA ASP A 606 -38.91 -20.16 41.15
C ASP A 606 -38.96 -18.62 41.14
N SER A 607 -39.51 -18.07 40.04
CA SER A 607 -40.68 -17.19 40.12
C SER A 607 -41.38 -17.01 38.76
N THR A 608 -42.69 -17.27 38.74
CA THR A 608 -43.64 -16.88 37.71
C THR A 608 -44.33 -15.55 38.06
N ARG A 609 -44.65 -14.80 36.99
CA ARG A 609 -45.90 -14.03 36.74
C ARG A 609 -45.88 -12.48 36.83
N SER A 610 -46.02 -11.91 35.62
CA SER A 610 -46.97 -10.87 35.15
C SER A 610 -46.89 -9.40 35.58
N GLN A 611 -46.90 -8.55 34.52
CA GLN A 611 -47.60 -7.24 34.36
C GLN A 611 -47.05 -6.08 35.21
N SER A 612 -46.91 -4.82 34.77
CA SER A 612 -47.53 -4.03 33.69
C SER A 612 -46.82 -2.67 33.53
N SER A 613 -46.77 -2.17 32.28
CA SER A 613 -46.97 -0.78 31.80
C SER A 613 -46.23 0.45 32.38
N ALA A 614 -45.64 1.22 31.43
CA ALA A 614 -45.61 2.70 31.27
C ALA A 614 -44.93 3.56 32.37
N SER A 615 -44.51 4.81 32.16
CA SER A 615 -43.98 5.63 31.06
C SER A 615 -43.37 6.85 31.77
N CYS A 616 -42.23 7.38 31.35
CA CYS A 616 -41.67 8.61 31.93
C CYS A 616 -41.80 9.80 30.97
N GLN A 617 -42.41 10.87 31.46
CA GLN A 617 -42.31 12.25 30.95
C GLN A 617 -41.83 13.18 32.09
N PRO A 618 -41.30 14.37 31.77
CA PRO A 618 -40.30 15.09 32.57
C PRO A 618 -40.88 16.12 33.56
N ALA A 619 -40.06 16.54 34.52
CA ALA A 619 -40.38 17.55 35.54
C ALA A 619 -39.88 18.97 35.17
N PRO A 620 -40.54 20.05 35.65
CA PRO A 620 -40.15 21.44 35.40
C PRO A 620 -39.39 22.11 36.59
N GLU A 621 -38.86 23.31 36.28
CA GLU A 621 -38.00 24.22 37.06
C GLU A 621 -38.62 24.87 38.31
N GLY A 622 -37.76 25.35 39.24
CA GLY A 622 -38.04 26.57 40.02
C GLY A 622 -37.56 26.68 41.49
N GLN A 623 -36.44 27.40 41.69
CA GLN A 623 -36.10 28.42 42.73
C GLN A 623 -35.65 28.11 44.21
N ASP A 624 -34.47 28.71 44.48
CA ASP A 624 -33.94 29.44 45.67
C ASP A 624 -33.55 28.76 47.00
N SER A 625 -32.24 28.80 47.35
CA SER A 625 -31.63 29.72 48.36
C SER A 625 -30.30 29.21 49.00
N ASN A 626 -29.51 30.18 49.49
CA ASN A 626 -28.06 30.20 49.81
C ASN A 626 -27.51 29.43 51.04
N ALA A 627 -26.20 29.13 50.97
CA ALA A 627 -25.14 29.14 52.01
C ALA A 627 -24.72 27.82 52.76
N PRO A 628 -23.44 27.69 53.23
CA PRO A 628 -22.66 26.43 53.15
C PRO A 628 -22.21 25.75 54.48
N ALA A 629 -21.84 24.46 54.35
CA ALA A 629 -20.95 23.54 55.13
C ALA A 629 -21.02 23.49 56.69
N PRO A 630 -21.00 22.28 57.32
CA PRO A 630 -19.73 21.60 57.63
C PRO A 630 -19.73 20.03 57.66
N GLN A 631 -18.53 19.49 57.91
CA GLN A 631 -18.02 18.11 58.01
C GLN A 631 -18.85 17.06 58.78
N CYS A 632 -18.61 15.76 58.48
CA CYS A 632 -18.21 14.75 59.47
C CYS A 632 -17.65 13.44 58.85
N ASN A 633 -16.70 12.85 59.58
CA ASN A 633 -15.82 11.70 59.32
C ASN A 633 -16.49 10.31 59.52
N VAL A 634 -15.65 9.26 59.38
CA VAL A 634 -15.65 7.91 60.06
C VAL A 634 -16.11 6.76 59.14
N GLU A 635 -15.50 5.56 59.00
CA GLU A 635 -14.29 4.88 59.53
C GLU A 635 -13.95 3.66 58.62
N GLU A 636 -12.73 3.14 58.78
CA GLU A 636 -12.18 1.89 58.23
C GLU A 636 -12.74 0.61 58.88
N PRO A 637 -12.44 -0.60 58.35
CA PRO A 637 -11.69 -1.52 59.21
C PRO A 637 -10.60 -2.39 58.54
N ALA A 638 -9.44 -2.38 59.21
CA ALA A 638 -8.60 -3.48 59.73
C ALA A 638 -7.98 -4.57 58.82
N ALA A 639 -6.65 -4.67 58.97
CA ALA A 639 -5.75 -5.72 58.47
C ALA A 639 -5.17 -6.60 59.60
N HIS A 640 -4.79 -7.87 59.32
CA HIS A 640 -3.72 -8.57 60.05
C HIS A 640 -3.18 -9.87 59.40
N LYS A 641 -1.90 -9.89 59.00
CA LYS A 641 -0.78 -10.74 59.50
C LYS A 641 0.34 -10.96 58.47
N ARG A 642 1.57 -10.56 58.81
CA ARG A 642 2.85 -10.99 58.20
C ARG A 642 3.83 -11.40 59.31
N ARG A 643 4.61 -12.46 59.09
CA ARG A 643 5.72 -12.93 59.97
C ARG A 643 7.07 -12.70 59.27
N ARG A 644 8.06 -12.28 60.07
CA ARG A 644 9.47 -11.95 59.73
C ARG A 644 10.38 -13.19 59.58
N ARG A 645 11.50 -13.02 58.88
CA ARG A 645 12.85 -13.42 59.36
C ARG A 645 13.98 -12.55 58.76
N THR A 646 15.07 -12.50 59.51
CA THR A 646 16.16 -11.51 59.70
C THR A 646 17.45 -11.75 58.90
N LYS A 647 18.28 -10.70 58.68
CA LYS A 647 19.76 -10.77 58.76
C LYS A 647 20.45 -9.38 58.88
N CYS A 648 21.68 -9.40 59.42
CA CYS A 648 22.39 -8.36 60.19
C CYS A 648 23.30 -7.39 59.39
N ARG A 649 23.68 -6.28 60.05
CA ARG A 649 24.77 -5.30 59.73
C ARG A 649 26.14 -5.72 60.33
N PRO A 650 27.29 -5.12 59.91
CA PRO A 650 27.95 -4.04 60.72
C PRO A 650 28.68 -2.92 59.90
N LYS A 651 28.57 -1.63 60.31
CA LYS A 651 29.58 -0.65 60.88
C LYS A 651 30.53 0.03 59.85
N ARG A 652 30.45 1.36 59.62
CA ARG A 652 31.03 2.56 60.32
C ARG A 652 32.57 2.57 60.31
N ASP A 653 33.30 3.49 59.65
CA ASP A 653 33.52 4.96 59.80
C ASP A 653 35.07 5.13 59.92
N PRO A 654 35.71 6.32 59.84
CA PRO A 654 35.17 7.69 59.86
C PRO A 654 35.43 8.53 58.60
#